data_AF-A0A9E3QJ22-F1
#
_entry.id   AF-A0A9E3QJ22-F1
#
_cell.length_a   1.000
_cell.length_b   1.000
_cell.length_c   1.000
_cell.angle_alpha   90.00
_cell.angle_beta   90.00
_cell.angle_gamma   90.00
#
_symmetry.space_group_name_H-M   'P 1'
#
loop_
_entity.id
_entity.type
_entity.pdbx_description
1 polymer ?
#
loop_
_entity_poly.entity_id
_entity_poly.type
_entity_poly.pdbx_seq_one_letter_code
_entity_poly.pdbx_strand_id
1 'polypeptide(L)'
;ARAGDPGGGTYEDYARALTRGDPVRRLGMDTWFFWTAGNQAFWGRAFPVATRGEVDALRLLDARTVRRADRFAVLGTINDPGCRAPSGPDEFGFLLDLCTEPQDPQQKLLYGEPTGVIGMRKFPNPRFDRDRWFQAGGAVRYLSQTRENFDPTLEPPYLIGLSCAVCHVAFDPLRPPADTAEPAWANLAPTIGNQYLRESVLFTLRSSPREFRWHAGQAQPLGTSDTSRITNDFINNPTTINAVFGLPARLAIRTYEVVSSDQAAFIRGMVEPIPRDLLNTSPPQMLTAHGLMDGADSVGLALAALRVYCNIGGIDYPRFLASLPTADNDYTQQPFDIAAAKANPNGLWVATEPRMPALQAFLASIEPPRLARAPGGGRFLSDPPALVHRGKIVFARHCAHCHSSKHPDPNIQNPDERRRAYERLVLAPDFLDDNFLSDDRRYPLPQIRTNAARALATNALEGEIWQSFSSETYKGLPPAGRLQRLFNPLAPSRPISFELPAGGRGYYRTSSLIGMWATAPYLHNNALGFTTLDPSVEGRMQAFDGGVRKLLWPRQRLGRASVQRTISSSILTDPLGEPILVPLPDGRRIPFEVPAGTPINLLANLHPRDLPAVIAAYARGGPQAALAEALRRNLSPDFVEDHGHEFGTELPDRDKWALIAFLKRL
;
A
#
# COMPACT_ATOMS: atom_id res chain seq x y z
N ALA A 1 -2.03 14.39 -33.48
CA ALA A 1 -3.18 14.52 -34.40
C ALA A 1 -4.42 13.96 -33.70
N ARG A 2 -5.54 14.69 -33.73
CA ARG A 2 -6.80 14.35 -33.04
C ARG A 2 -7.61 13.32 -33.84
N ALA A 3 -8.15 12.32 -33.17
CA ALA A 3 -9.34 11.58 -33.58
C ALA A 3 -10.10 11.16 -32.31
N GLY A 4 -11.29 11.74 -32.11
CA GLY A 4 -12.29 11.32 -31.13
C GLY A 4 -12.02 11.70 -29.68
N ASP A 5 -12.84 12.59 -29.12
CA ASP A 5 -13.09 12.67 -27.70
C ASP A 5 -13.82 11.39 -27.23
N PRO A 6 -13.29 10.56 -26.31
CA PRO A 6 -14.01 9.42 -25.76
C PRO A 6 -14.62 9.75 -24.40
N GLY A 7 -15.17 10.96 -24.23
CA GLY A 7 -16.04 11.30 -23.10
C GLY A 7 -17.31 10.45 -23.11
N GLY A 8 -17.21 9.21 -22.63
CA GLY A 8 -18.32 8.24 -22.54
C GLY A 8 -18.07 6.87 -23.17
N GLY A 9 -16.81 6.43 -23.35
CA GLY A 9 -16.50 5.08 -23.88
C GLY A 9 -16.78 3.95 -22.88
N THR A 10 -17.00 2.74 -23.40
CA THR A 10 -17.16 1.51 -22.60
C THR A 10 -15.82 1.03 -22.03
N TYR A 11 -15.83 0.09 -21.06
CA TYR A 11 -14.61 -0.59 -20.62
C TYR A 11 -13.85 -1.21 -21.81
N GLU A 12 -14.56 -1.75 -22.80
CA GLU A 12 -13.96 -2.36 -23.99
C GLU A 12 -13.17 -1.36 -24.84
N ASP A 13 -13.68 -0.15 -25.00
CA ASP A 13 -12.99 0.93 -25.73
C ASP A 13 -11.73 1.36 -24.98
N TYR A 14 -11.84 1.51 -23.66
CA TYR A 14 -10.74 1.85 -22.78
C TYR A 14 -9.65 0.77 -22.76
N ALA A 15 -10.04 -0.49 -22.64
CA ALA A 15 -9.12 -1.62 -22.67
C ALA A 15 -8.43 -1.73 -24.02
N ARG A 16 -9.15 -1.60 -25.14
CA ARG A 16 -8.57 -1.60 -26.49
C ARG A 16 -7.53 -0.49 -26.66
N ALA A 17 -7.81 0.71 -26.15
CA ALA A 17 -6.91 1.84 -26.22
C ALA A 17 -5.63 1.60 -25.41
N LEU A 18 -5.75 1.13 -24.15
CA LEU A 18 -4.59 0.89 -23.29
C LEU A 18 -3.72 -0.27 -23.77
N THR A 19 -4.33 -1.35 -24.25
CA THR A 19 -3.59 -2.54 -24.68
C THR A 19 -3.15 -2.47 -26.13
N ARG A 20 -3.63 -1.46 -26.87
CA ARG A 20 -3.50 -1.35 -28.34
C ARG A 20 -4.05 -2.58 -29.07
N GLY A 21 -5.08 -3.20 -28.50
CA GLY A 21 -5.68 -4.44 -29.01
C GLY A 21 -4.85 -5.69 -28.82
N ASP A 22 -3.72 -5.63 -28.10
CA ASP A 22 -2.89 -6.80 -27.81
C ASP A 22 -3.62 -7.75 -26.83
N PRO A 23 -3.86 -9.02 -27.21
CA PRO A 23 -4.65 -9.95 -26.39
C PRO A 23 -3.94 -10.38 -25.11
N VAL A 24 -2.60 -10.41 -25.09
CA VAL A 24 -1.82 -10.76 -23.89
C VAL A 24 -1.89 -9.62 -22.88
N ARG A 25 -1.69 -8.37 -23.34
CA ARG A 25 -1.88 -7.20 -22.48
C ARG A 25 -3.32 -7.07 -22.03
N ARG A 26 -4.30 -7.46 -22.86
CA ARG A 26 -5.71 -7.49 -22.46
C ARG A 26 -5.97 -8.47 -21.33
N LEU A 27 -5.48 -9.70 -21.43
CA LEU A 27 -5.58 -10.65 -20.32
C LEU A 27 -4.89 -10.12 -19.04
N GLY A 28 -3.75 -9.44 -19.18
CA GLY A 28 -3.07 -8.80 -18.07
C GLY A 28 -3.87 -7.69 -17.41
N MET A 29 -4.50 -6.83 -18.23
CA MET A 29 -5.38 -5.77 -17.77
C MET A 29 -6.62 -6.32 -17.06
N ASP A 30 -7.30 -7.31 -17.63
CA ASP A 30 -8.46 -7.95 -16.99
C ASP A 30 -8.06 -8.65 -15.69
N THR A 31 -6.86 -9.22 -15.63
CA THR A 31 -6.29 -9.77 -14.40
C THR A 31 -6.10 -8.67 -13.36
N TRP A 32 -5.54 -7.52 -13.73
CA TRP A 32 -5.36 -6.38 -12.83
C TRP A 32 -6.68 -5.76 -12.33
N PHE A 33 -7.66 -5.59 -13.23
CA PHE A 33 -8.94 -4.93 -12.94
C PHE A 33 -9.94 -5.84 -12.24
N PHE A 34 -9.99 -7.13 -12.57
CA PHE A 34 -11.12 -7.96 -12.20
C PHE A 34 -10.77 -9.28 -11.50
N TRP A 35 -9.54 -9.80 -11.63
CA TRP A 35 -9.19 -11.07 -11.01
C TRP A 35 -9.08 -10.90 -9.48
N THR A 36 -9.98 -11.56 -8.75
CA THR A 36 -10.00 -11.54 -7.27
C THR A 36 -9.26 -12.72 -6.66
N ALA A 37 -8.79 -13.67 -7.48
CA ALA A 37 -8.15 -14.91 -7.04
C ALA A 37 -8.94 -15.63 -5.93
N GLY A 38 -10.27 -15.62 -6.00
CA GLY A 38 -11.15 -16.30 -5.04
C GLY A 38 -11.25 -15.64 -3.66
N ASN A 39 -10.67 -14.45 -3.47
CA ASN A 39 -10.64 -13.79 -2.16
C ASN A 39 -12.00 -13.32 -1.64
N GLN A 40 -13.07 -13.43 -2.43
CA GLN A 40 -14.44 -13.23 -1.96
C GLN A 40 -14.83 -14.22 -0.84
N ALA A 41 -14.17 -15.39 -0.78
CA ALA A 41 -14.34 -16.31 0.34
C ALA A 41 -13.78 -15.73 1.65
N PHE A 42 -12.67 -14.97 1.57
CA PHE A 42 -12.08 -14.28 2.70
C PHE A 42 -12.84 -12.99 3.02
N TRP A 43 -12.85 -12.01 2.11
CA TRP A 43 -13.42 -10.69 2.34
C TRP A 43 -14.94 -10.66 2.46
N GLY A 44 -15.63 -11.52 1.70
CA GLY A 44 -17.09 -11.56 1.68
C GLY A 44 -17.71 -12.44 2.77
N ARG A 45 -16.92 -13.30 3.43
CA ARG A 45 -17.46 -14.26 4.40
C ARG A 45 -16.55 -14.51 5.59
N ALA A 46 -15.36 -15.07 5.37
CA ALA A 46 -14.56 -15.60 6.47
C ALA A 46 -14.06 -14.49 7.42
N PHE A 47 -13.65 -13.35 6.86
CA PHE A 47 -13.19 -12.20 7.64
C PHE A 47 -14.34 -11.42 8.31
N PRO A 48 -15.48 -11.14 7.64
CA PRO A 48 -16.68 -10.64 8.32
C PRO A 48 -17.12 -11.53 9.49
N VAL A 49 -17.14 -12.86 9.32
CA VAL A 49 -17.50 -13.78 10.41
C VAL A 49 -16.47 -13.73 11.55
N ALA A 50 -15.17 -13.81 11.23
CA ALA A 50 -14.10 -13.75 12.22
C ALA A 50 -14.10 -12.43 13.00
N THR A 51 -14.53 -11.33 12.37
CA THR A 51 -14.59 -10.00 12.98
C THR A 51 -15.97 -9.64 13.54
N ARG A 52 -16.94 -10.57 13.55
CA ARG A 52 -18.33 -10.31 13.97
C ARG A 52 -18.97 -9.11 13.24
N GLY A 53 -18.67 -8.97 11.95
CA GLY A 53 -19.19 -7.93 11.07
C GLY A 53 -18.60 -6.55 11.30
N GLU A 54 -17.45 -6.45 11.99
CA GLU A 54 -16.69 -5.20 12.11
C GLU A 54 -16.03 -4.79 10.79
N VAL A 55 -15.55 -5.78 10.01
CA VAL A 55 -15.04 -5.58 8.65
C VAL A 55 -15.96 -6.27 7.66
N ASP A 56 -16.63 -5.47 6.83
CA ASP A 56 -17.65 -5.96 5.89
C ASP A 56 -17.71 -5.06 4.65
N ALA A 57 -17.17 -5.56 3.53
CA ALA A 57 -17.15 -4.83 2.27
C ALA A 57 -18.54 -4.71 1.62
N LEU A 58 -19.47 -5.65 1.86
CA LEU A 58 -20.82 -5.57 1.31
C LEU A 58 -21.59 -4.43 1.97
N ARG A 59 -21.46 -4.27 3.29
CA ARG A 59 -22.05 -3.13 4.02
C ARG A 59 -21.52 -1.80 3.50
N LEU A 60 -20.23 -1.71 3.17
CA LEU A 60 -19.60 -0.50 2.66
C LEU A 60 -20.17 -0.07 1.29
N LEU A 61 -20.58 -1.04 0.47
CA LEU A 61 -21.12 -0.80 -0.87
C LEU A 61 -22.57 -0.29 -0.87
N ASP A 62 -23.32 -0.57 0.19
CA ASP A 62 -24.71 -0.12 0.31
C ASP A 62 -24.80 1.41 0.42
N ALA A 63 -25.61 2.04 -0.42
CA ALA A 63 -25.74 3.49 -0.48
C ALA A 63 -26.32 4.14 0.80
N ARG A 64 -26.91 3.36 1.73
CA ARG A 64 -27.24 3.83 3.09
C ARG A 64 -26.00 4.11 3.94
N THR A 65 -24.92 3.38 3.69
CA THR A 65 -23.64 3.53 4.41
C THR A 65 -22.82 4.66 3.80
N VAL A 66 -22.54 4.57 2.50
CA VAL A 66 -21.81 5.61 1.75
C VAL A 66 -22.46 5.80 0.40
N ARG A 67 -23.05 6.98 0.17
CA ARG A 67 -23.67 7.33 -1.11
C ARG A 67 -22.61 7.38 -2.20
N ARG A 68 -22.94 6.94 -3.42
CA ARG A 68 -22.06 7.00 -4.61
C ARG A 68 -21.36 8.37 -4.76
N ALA A 69 -22.10 9.46 -4.61
CA ALA A 69 -21.58 10.82 -4.74
C ALA A 69 -20.52 11.20 -3.69
N ASP A 70 -20.53 10.56 -2.51
CA ASP A 70 -19.61 10.86 -1.42
C ASP A 70 -18.43 9.87 -1.36
N ARG A 71 -18.46 8.75 -2.12
CA ARG A 71 -17.48 7.66 -2.00
C ARG A 71 -16.04 8.12 -2.17
N PHE A 72 -15.76 8.99 -3.14
CA PHE A 72 -14.40 9.52 -3.32
C PHE A 72 -13.94 10.34 -2.11
N ALA A 73 -14.78 11.22 -1.57
CA ALA A 73 -14.43 12.05 -0.42
C ALA A 73 -14.28 11.25 0.88
N VAL A 74 -15.13 10.22 1.07
CA VAL A 74 -15.21 9.42 2.30
C VAL A 74 -14.22 8.25 2.29
N LEU A 75 -14.07 7.56 1.16
CA LEU A 75 -13.32 6.31 1.01
C LEU A 75 -12.11 6.45 0.09
N GLY A 76 -12.06 7.48 -0.75
CA GLY A 76 -11.06 7.59 -1.80
C GLY A 76 -11.21 6.56 -2.91
N THR A 77 -12.25 5.72 -2.89
CA THR A 77 -12.51 4.72 -3.92
C THR A 77 -13.04 5.37 -5.19
N ILE A 78 -12.81 4.69 -6.32
CA ILE A 78 -13.21 5.18 -7.64
C ILE A 78 -14.52 4.51 -8.03
N ASN A 79 -15.53 5.32 -8.33
CA ASN A 79 -16.78 4.82 -8.88
C ASN A 79 -16.55 4.20 -10.26
N ASP A 80 -17.18 3.05 -10.50
CA ASP A 80 -17.15 2.38 -11.79
C ASP A 80 -17.96 3.20 -12.82
N PRO A 81 -17.35 3.64 -13.94
CA PRO A 81 -18.03 4.38 -15.00
C PRO A 81 -19.13 3.59 -15.71
N GLY A 82 -19.09 2.25 -15.65
CA GLY A 82 -20.12 1.37 -16.22
C GLY A 82 -21.36 1.20 -15.34
N CYS A 83 -21.44 1.93 -14.22
CA CYS A 83 -22.51 1.84 -13.24
C CYS A 83 -23.11 3.22 -12.91
N ARG A 84 -24.32 3.22 -12.38
CA ARG A 84 -25.04 4.41 -11.89
C ARG A 84 -25.60 4.17 -10.49
N ALA A 85 -25.94 5.24 -9.79
CA ALA A 85 -26.57 5.16 -8.47
C ALA A 85 -27.83 4.25 -8.48
N PRO A 86 -28.14 3.56 -7.37
CA PRO A 86 -29.35 2.76 -7.24
C PRO A 86 -30.61 3.62 -7.42
N SER A 87 -31.59 3.11 -8.17
CA SER A 87 -32.94 3.70 -8.23
C SER A 87 -33.87 3.20 -7.11
N GLY A 88 -33.43 2.20 -6.37
CA GLY A 88 -34.18 1.53 -5.29
C GLY A 88 -33.43 0.28 -4.83
N PRO A 89 -33.91 -0.41 -3.78
CA PRO A 89 -33.32 -1.65 -3.31
C PRO A 89 -33.37 -2.74 -4.39
N ASP A 90 -32.35 -3.58 -4.44
CA ASP A 90 -32.36 -4.81 -5.22
C ASP A 90 -33.33 -5.85 -4.63
N GLU A 91 -33.42 -7.03 -5.26
CA GLU A 91 -34.35 -8.08 -4.83
C GLU A 91 -34.10 -8.61 -3.41
N PHE A 92 -32.92 -8.36 -2.82
CA PHE A 92 -32.56 -8.78 -1.46
C PHE A 92 -32.58 -7.62 -0.45
N GLY A 93 -32.85 -6.40 -0.92
CA GLY A 93 -33.04 -5.20 -0.12
C GLY A 93 -31.79 -4.32 0.01
N PHE A 94 -30.72 -4.56 -0.76
CA PHE A 94 -29.53 -3.70 -0.76
C PHE A 94 -29.65 -2.55 -1.76
N LEU A 95 -29.08 -1.39 -1.42
CA LEU A 95 -28.95 -0.25 -2.34
C LEU A 95 -27.57 -0.30 -3.02
N LEU A 96 -27.40 -1.23 -3.95
CA LEU A 96 -26.18 -1.38 -4.75
C LEU A 96 -26.31 -0.62 -6.08
N ASP A 97 -25.19 -0.11 -6.59
CA ASP A 97 -25.18 0.58 -7.89
C ASP A 97 -25.67 -0.35 -9.03
N LEU A 98 -26.36 0.24 -9.99
CA LEU A 98 -26.87 -0.44 -11.16
C LEU A 98 -25.81 -0.42 -12.26
N CYS A 99 -25.27 -1.57 -12.60
CA CYS A 99 -24.22 -1.71 -13.60
C CYS A 99 -24.75 -2.29 -14.91
N THR A 100 -24.33 -1.71 -16.03
CA THR A 100 -24.79 -2.10 -17.37
C THR A 100 -23.72 -2.79 -18.20
N GLU A 101 -22.55 -3.06 -17.63
CA GLU A 101 -21.47 -3.73 -18.34
C GLU A 101 -21.88 -5.16 -18.73
N PRO A 102 -21.86 -5.50 -20.02
CA PRO A 102 -22.22 -6.84 -20.46
C PRO A 102 -21.14 -7.83 -20.02
N GLN A 103 -21.56 -8.89 -19.34
CA GLN A 103 -20.71 -10.04 -19.03
C GLN A 103 -21.46 -11.32 -19.35
N ASP A 104 -20.80 -12.23 -20.08
CA ASP A 104 -21.30 -13.57 -20.29
C ASP A 104 -21.25 -14.40 -18.98
N PRO A 105 -21.96 -15.55 -18.90
CA PRO A 105 -21.98 -16.37 -17.69
C PRO A 105 -20.59 -16.84 -17.20
N GLN A 106 -19.65 -17.09 -18.12
CA GLN A 106 -18.31 -17.53 -17.77
C GLN A 106 -17.50 -16.37 -17.18
N GLN A 107 -17.62 -15.17 -17.73
CA GLN A 107 -17.00 -13.96 -17.19
C GLN A 107 -17.54 -13.63 -15.78
N LYS A 108 -18.85 -13.76 -15.56
CA LYS A 108 -19.44 -13.57 -14.22
C LYS A 108 -18.89 -14.57 -13.22
N LEU A 109 -18.70 -15.82 -13.62
CA LEU A 109 -18.11 -16.85 -12.77
C LEU A 109 -16.63 -16.56 -12.45
N LEU A 110 -15.86 -16.12 -13.44
CA LEU A 110 -14.42 -15.89 -13.30
C LEU A 110 -14.07 -14.58 -12.58
N TYR A 111 -14.79 -13.51 -12.88
CA TYR A 111 -14.46 -12.14 -12.48
C TYR A 111 -15.49 -11.51 -11.53
N GLY A 112 -16.60 -12.18 -11.28
CA GLY A 112 -17.74 -11.59 -10.56
C GLY A 112 -18.41 -10.49 -11.37
N GLU A 113 -19.47 -9.94 -10.82
CA GLU A 113 -20.19 -8.79 -11.36
C GLU A 113 -19.65 -7.48 -10.76
N PRO A 114 -19.70 -6.36 -11.48
CA PRO A 114 -19.34 -5.05 -10.93
C PRO A 114 -20.26 -4.66 -9.76
N THR A 115 -19.72 -3.85 -8.85
CA THR A 115 -20.41 -3.37 -7.64
C THR A 115 -20.71 -1.87 -7.66
N GLY A 116 -20.25 -1.16 -8.69
CA GLY A 116 -20.21 0.31 -8.71
C GLY A 116 -18.89 0.91 -8.22
N VAL A 117 -17.95 0.10 -7.74
CA VAL A 117 -16.61 0.52 -7.32
C VAL A 117 -15.56 -0.26 -8.09
N ILE A 118 -14.59 0.45 -8.69
CA ILE A 118 -13.48 -0.16 -9.42
C ILE A 118 -12.70 -1.12 -8.51
N GLY A 119 -12.54 -2.35 -8.97
CA GLY A 119 -11.80 -3.41 -8.29
C GLY A 119 -12.57 -4.13 -7.17
N MET A 120 -13.82 -3.77 -6.88
CA MET A 120 -14.71 -4.56 -6.02
C MET A 120 -15.70 -5.34 -6.87
N ARG A 121 -15.72 -6.66 -6.72
CA ARG A 121 -16.54 -7.58 -7.53
C ARG A 121 -17.47 -8.39 -6.63
N LYS A 122 -18.73 -8.57 -7.03
CA LYS A 122 -19.69 -9.40 -6.29
C LYS A 122 -19.88 -10.76 -6.95
N PHE A 123 -20.03 -11.78 -6.12
CA PHE A 123 -20.28 -13.16 -6.53
C PHE A 123 -21.51 -13.68 -5.79
N PRO A 124 -22.31 -14.59 -6.40
CA PRO A 124 -23.37 -15.26 -5.66
C PRO A 124 -22.77 -16.04 -4.48
N ASN A 125 -23.42 -16.01 -3.32
CA ASN A 125 -23.02 -16.81 -2.18
C ASN A 125 -23.66 -18.22 -2.26
N PRO A 126 -22.88 -19.29 -2.41
CA PRO A 126 -23.42 -20.66 -2.47
C PRO A 126 -24.13 -21.12 -1.18
N ARG A 127 -23.93 -20.40 -0.06
CA ARG A 127 -24.58 -20.67 1.23
C ARG A 127 -25.80 -19.79 1.49
N PHE A 128 -26.20 -18.95 0.55
CA PHE A 128 -27.35 -18.08 0.71
C PHE A 128 -28.65 -18.88 0.77
N ASP A 129 -29.42 -18.66 1.84
CA ASP A 129 -30.77 -19.18 2.01
C ASP A 129 -31.76 -18.02 1.92
N ARG A 130 -32.57 -18.01 0.85
CA ARG A 130 -33.53 -16.95 0.56
C ARG A 130 -34.63 -16.85 1.61
N ASP A 131 -35.16 -17.98 2.08
CA ASP A 131 -36.27 -18.00 3.03
C ASP A 131 -35.78 -17.51 4.40
N ARG A 132 -34.62 -18.03 4.84
CA ARG A 132 -33.97 -17.57 6.08
C ARG A 132 -33.66 -16.07 6.04
N TRP A 133 -33.16 -15.57 4.91
CA TRP A 133 -32.83 -14.16 4.72
C TRP A 133 -34.05 -13.26 4.95
N PHE A 134 -35.16 -13.55 4.27
CA PHE A 134 -36.37 -12.73 4.41
C PHE A 134 -37.05 -12.90 5.77
N GLN A 135 -37.05 -14.11 6.35
CA GLN A 135 -37.52 -14.33 7.72
C GLN A 135 -36.70 -13.54 8.75
N ALA A 136 -35.41 -13.34 8.52
CA ALA A 136 -34.54 -12.55 9.38
C ALA A 136 -34.80 -11.03 9.28
N GLY A 137 -35.50 -10.55 8.24
CA GLY A 137 -35.64 -9.12 7.93
C GLY A 137 -34.69 -8.61 6.84
N GLY A 138 -34.07 -9.51 6.07
CA GLY A 138 -33.28 -9.22 4.87
C GLY A 138 -32.09 -8.26 5.09
N ALA A 139 -31.80 -7.44 4.07
CA ALA A 139 -30.68 -6.50 4.12
C ALA A 139 -30.76 -5.52 5.30
N VAL A 140 -31.97 -5.13 5.73
CA VAL A 140 -32.15 -4.26 6.89
C VAL A 140 -31.59 -4.92 8.16
N ARG A 141 -31.91 -6.20 8.39
CA ARG A 141 -31.34 -6.96 9.52
C ARG A 141 -29.84 -7.12 9.39
N TYR A 142 -29.34 -7.45 8.20
CA TYR A 142 -27.90 -7.63 7.95
C TYR A 142 -27.11 -6.34 8.24
N LEU A 143 -27.59 -5.20 7.72
CA LEU A 143 -26.98 -3.89 7.90
C LEU A 143 -27.19 -3.29 9.29
N SER A 144 -28.08 -3.86 10.12
CA SER A 144 -28.26 -3.44 11.50
C SER A 144 -27.50 -4.31 12.52
N GLN A 145 -26.92 -5.43 12.09
CA GLN A 145 -26.17 -6.31 12.99
C GLN A 145 -25.10 -5.53 13.73
N THR A 146 -24.96 -5.69 15.04
CA THR A 146 -23.85 -5.24 15.88
C THR A 146 -22.98 -6.41 16.27
N ARG A 147 -21.79 -6.13 16.78
CA ARG A 147 -20.89 -7.16 17.31
C ARG A 147 -21.57 -8.04 18.37
N GLU A 148 -22.42 -7.44 19.20
CA GLU A 148 -23.16 -8.11 20.29
C GLU A 148 -24.31 -8.98 19.78
N ASN A 149 -24.88 -8.68 18.61
CA ASN A 149 -26.01 -9.42 18.04
C ASN A 149 -25.69 -10.05 16.67
N PHE A 150 -24.39 -10.20 16.37
CA PHE A 150 -23.93 -10.74 15.11
C PHE A 150 -24.36 -12.20 14.97
N ASP A 151 -25.06 -12.49 13.89
CA ASP A 151 -25.56 -13.79 13.52
C ASP A 151 -24.69 -14.35 12.37
N PRO A 152 -23.72 -15.23 12.68
CA PRO A 152 -22.84 -15.81 11.66
C PRO A 152 -23.57 -16.76 10.71
N THR A 153 -24.84 -17.09 10.99
CA THR A 153 -25.68 -17.96 10.13
C THR A 153 -26.49 -17.17 9.11
N LEU A 154 -26.58 -15.84 9.26
CA LEU A 154 -27.22 -14.95 8.29
C LEU A 154 -26.26 -14.69 7.11
N GLU A 155 -26.17 -15.65 6.22
CA GLU A 155 -25.34 -15.60 5.01
C GLU A 155 -25.93 -14.56 4.01
N PRO A 156 -25.13 -13.58 3.52
CA PRO A 156 -25.60 -12.60 2.55
C PRO A 156 -25.76 -13.22 1.15
N PRO A 157 -26.58 -12.64 0.26
CA PRO A 157 -26.73 -13.12 -1.13
C PRO A 157 -25.47 -12.97 -1.97
N TYR A 158 -24.59 -12.03 -1.60
CA TYR A 158 -23.40 -11.68 -2.35
C TYR A 158 -22.13 -11.77 -1.50
N LEU A 159 -21.08 -12.34 -2.05
CA LEU A 159 -19.72 -12.28 -1.51
C LEU A 159 -18.91 -11.25 -2.30
N ILE A 160 -18.19 -10.37 -1.61
CA ILE A 160 -17.37 -9.32 -2.23
C ILE A 160 -15.91 -9.77 -2.30
N GLY A 161 -15.36 -9.77 -3.51
CA GLY A 161 -13.93 -9.96 -3.78
C GLY A 161 -13.26 -8.66 -4.22
N LEU A 162 -11.97 -8.56 -3.98
CA LEU A 162 -11.14 -7.39 -4.27
C LEU A 162 -10.08 -7.75 -5.32
N SER A 163 -9.88 -6.93 -6.34
CA SER A 163 -8.74 -7.03 -7.27
C SER A 163 -7.68 -5.97 -6.94
N CYS A 164 -6.52 -6.04 -7.59
CA CYS A 164 -5.45 -5.03 -7.43
C CYS A 164 -5.93 -3.60 -7.74
N ALA A 165 -6.93 -3.46 -8.62
CA ALA A 165 -7.44 -2.18 -9.03
C ALA A 165 -8.07 -1.34 -7.92
N VAL A 166 -8.59 -1.95 -6.84
CA VAL A 166 -9.19 -1.20 -5.72
C VAL A 166 -8.18 -0.27 -5.06
N CYS A 167 -6.91 -0.68 -5.02
CA CYS A 167 -5.81 0.09 -4.45
C CYS A 167 -5.04 0.89 -5.52
N HIS A 168 -4.86 0.34 -6.72
CA HIS A 168 -3.92 0.92 -7.69
C HIS A 168 -4.54 1.84 -8.75
N VAL A 169 -5.85 1.74 -9.01
CA VAL A 169 -6.54 2.61 -9.96
C VAL A 169 -6.94 3.91 -9.27
N ALA A 170 -6.63 5.02 -9.91
CA ALA A 170 -7.06 6.35 -9.49
C ALA A 170 -7.31 7.23 -10.71
N PHE A 171 -7.64 8.50 -10.49
CA PHE A 171 -7.82 9.44 -11.58
C PHE A 171 -6.51 9.72 -12.35
N ASP A 172 -6.58 9.68 -13.67
CA ASP A 172 -5.48 9.93 -14.59
C ASP A 172 -5.08 11.41 -14.53
N PRO A 173 -3.83 11.74 -14.13
CA PRO A 173 -3.36 13.12 -14.05
C PRO A 173 -3.28 13.79 -15.43
N LEU A 174 -3.27 13.02 -16.52
CA LEU A 174 -3.31 13.54 -17.89
C LEU A 174 -4.75 13.76 -18.39
N ARG A 175 -5.74 13.19 -17.71
CA ARG A 175 -7.17 13.27 -18.04
C ARG A 175 -8.01 13.31 -16.76
N PRO A 176 -7.81 14.30 -15.87
CA PRO A 176 -8.56 14.37 -14.62
C PRO A 176 -10.07 14.50 -14.90
N PRO A 177 -10.94 13.89 -14.09
CA PRO A 177 -12.38 14.00 -14.27
C PRO A 177 -12.86 15.42 -13.95
N ALA A 178 -13.96 15.84 -14.59
CA ALA A 178 -14.67 17.06 -14.21
C ALA A 178 -15.52 16.85 -12.94
N ASP A 179 -16.03 15.64 -12.75
CA ASP A 179 -16.77 15.20 -11.58
C ASP A 179 -16.20 13.86 -11.07
N THR A 180 -15.72 13.83 -9.83
CA THR A 180 -15.17 12.63 -9.21
C THR A 180 -16.22 11.58 -8.86
N ALA A 181 -17.50 11.98 -8.76
CA ALA A 181 -18.61 11.07 -8.51
C ALA A 181 -19.01 10.30 -9.78
N GLU A 182 -18.89 10.93 -10.95
CA GLU A 182 -19.26 10.35 -12.25
C GLU A 182 -18.09 10.44 -13.26
N PRO A 183 -16.97 9.72 -13.01
CA PRO A 183 -15.85 9.69 -13.94
C PRO A 183 -16.18 8.85 -15.18
N ALA A 184 -15.50 9.14 -16.29
CA ALA A 184 -15.44 8.25 -17.44
C ALA A 184 -14.26 7.28 -17.34
N TRP A 185 -14.30 6.16 -18.08
CA TRP A 185 -13.17 5.21 -18.17
C TRP A 185 -11.87 5.88 -18.60
N ALA A 186 -11.93 6.85 -19.52
CA ALA A 186 -10.77 7.61 -19.96
C ALA A 186 -10.14 8.50 -18.87
N ASN A 187 -10.85 8.73 -17.76
CA ASN A 187 -10.32 9.48 -16.61
C ASN A 187 -9.52 8.61 -15.64
N LEU A 188 -9.34 7.32 -15.90
CA LEU A 188 -8.68 6.39 -14.97
C LEU A 188 -7.25 6.10 -15.41
N ALA A 189 -6.33 6.09 -14.45
CA ALA A 189 -4.97 5.59 -14.60
C ALA A 189 -4.84 4.24 -13.86
N PRO A 190 -4.43 3.16 -14.53
CA PRO A 190 -4.53 1.83 -13.98
C PRO A 190 -3.53 1.53 -12.86
N THR A 191 -2.38 2.20 -12.87
CA THR A 191 -1.22 1.82 -12.04
C THR A 191 -0.62 2.99 -11.26
N ILE A 192 -1.35 4.10 -11.11
CA ILE A 192 -0.81 5.30 -10.46
C ILE A 192 -0.68 5.14 -8.94
N GLY A 193 -1.35 4.14 -8.35
CA GLY A 193 -1.46 3.99 -6.90
C GLY A 193 -2.45 5.02 -6.36
N ASN A 194 -3.57 4.58 -5.78
CA ASN A 194 -4.63 5.50 -5.38
C ASN A 194 -4.20 6.35 -4.18
N GLN A 195 -3.74 7.59 -4.44
CA GLN A 195 -3.28 8.52 -3.40
C GLN A 195 -4.41 9.01 -2.47
N TYR A 196 -5.66 8.70 -2.80
CA TYR A 196 -6.83 9.19 -2.10
C TYR A 196 -7.47 8.12 -1.21
N LEU A 197 -7.11 6.84 -1.40
CA LEU A 197 -7.72 5.70 -0.70
C LEU A 197 -7.65 5.88 0.83
N ARG A 198 -8.78 5.60 1.49
CA ARG A 198 -8.96 5.55 2.94
C ARG A 198 -9.29 4.13 3.37
N GLU A 199 -8.31 3.24 3.24
CA GLU A 199 -8.46 1.84 3.63
C GLU A 199 -8.93 1.69 5.08
N SER A 200 -8.44 2.55 5.98
CA SER A 200 -8.80 2.52 7.40
C SER A 200 -10.31 2.59 7.66
N VAL A 201 -11.09 3.20 6.78
CA VAL A 201 -12.57 3.27 6.92
C VAL A 201 -13.18 1.87 6.85
N LEU A 202 -12.64 0.95 6.05
CA LEU A 202 -13.11 -0.44 6.02
C LEU A 202 -12.89 -1.14 7.38
N PHE A 203 -11.76 -0.87 8.04
CA PHE A 203 -11.39 -1.48 9.32
C PHE A 203 -11.96 -0.76 10.55
N THR A 204 -12.50 0.44 10.35
CA THR A 204 -13.06 1.29 11.43
C THR A 204 -14.50 1.71 11.17
N LEU A 205 -15.17 1.08 10.20
CA LEU A 205 -16.53 1.41 9.76
C LEU A 205 -17.52 1.46 10.93
N ARG A 206 -17.24 0.64 11.95
CA ARG A 206 -18.11 0.40 13.10
C ARG A 206 -17.50 0.78 14.43
N SER A 207 -16.26 1.26 14.42
CA SER A 207 -15.60 1.72 15.65
C SER A 207 -16.03 3.14 15.98
N SER A 208 -15.88 3.50 17.25
CA SER A 208 -16.23 4.82 17.76
C SER A 208 -14.99 5.56 18.29
N PRO A 209 -15.03 6.91 18.42
CA PRO A 209 -13.97 7.67 19.06
C PRO A 209 -13.64 7.26 20.51
N ARG A 210 -14.46 6.41 21.14
CA ARG A 210 -14.18 5.81 22.45
C ARG A 210 -13.20 4.65 22.39
N GLU A 211 -12.86 4.15 21.20
CA GLU A 211 -11.97 3.00 21.02
C GLU A 211 -10.63 3.44 20.44
N PHE A 212 -9.53 2.97 21.01
CA PHE A 212 -8.19 3.31 20.54
C PHE A 212 -7.96 2.95 19.06
N ARG A 213 -8.50 1.80 18.61
CA ARG A 213 -8.41 1.36 17.20
C ARG A 213 -9.02 2.37 16.22
N TRP A 214 -10.05 3.12 16.63
CA TRP A 214 -10.62 4.19 15.79
C TRP A 214 -9.58 5.29 15.56
N HIS A 215 -8.89 5.74 16.62
CA HIS A 215 -7.84 6.77 16.51
C HIS A 215 -6.68 6.30 15.62
N ALA A 216 -6.26 5.04 15.75
CA ALA A 216 -5.24 4.46 14.89
C ALA A 216 -5.66 4.47 13.40
N GLY A 217 -6.91 4.10 13.10
CA GLY A 217 -7.45 4.16 11.74
C GLY A 217 -7.59 5.58 11.21
N GLN A 218 -8.01 6.55 12.03
CA GLN A 218 -8.12 7.95 11.60
C GLN A 218 -6.76 8.63 11.38
N ALA A 219 -5.71 8.15 12.05
CA ALA A 219 -4.35 8.66 11.88
C ALA A 219 -3.63 8.10 10.65
N GLN A 220 -4.15 7.02 10.03
CA GLN A 220 -3.57 6.46 8.81
C GLN A 220 -3.59 7.52 7.68
N PRO A 221 -2.43 7.84 7.08
CA PRO A 221 -2.36 8.77 5.96
C PRO A 221 -3.13 8.28 4.73
N LEU A 222 -3.72 9.22 3.97
CA LEU A 222 -4.42 8.90 2.72
C LEU A 222 -3.47 8.24 1.71
N GLY A 223 -4.03 7.33 0.90
CA GLY A 223 -3.28 6.64 -0.14
C GLY A 223 -2.23 5.65 0.38
N THR A 224 -2.38 5.23 1.62
CA THR A 224 -1.59 4.16 2.23
C THR A 224 -2.46 2.94 2.50
N SER A 225 -1.83 1.78 2.55
CA SER A 225 -2.44 0.51 2.95
C SER A 225 -1.53 -0.19 3.96
N ASP A 226 -2.13 -0.81 4.97
CA ASP A 226 -1.45 -1.62 5.97
C ASP A 226 -2.01 -3.04 5.93
N THR A 227 -1.34 -3.89 5.15
CA THR A 227 -1.73 -5.29 5.00
C THR A 227 -1.22 -6.16 6.16
N SER A 228 -0.35 -5.63 7.03
CA SER A 228 0.08 -6.37 8.23
C SER A 228 -1.06 -6.43 9.25
N ARG A 229 -2.09 -5.57 9.19
CA ARG A 229 -3.30 -5.73 10.03
C ARG A 229 -3.98 -7.09 9.96
N ILE A 230 -3.88 -7.75 8.82
CA ILE A 230 -4.39 -9.12 8.62
C ILE A 230 -3.31 -10.14 8.96
N THR A 231 -2.07 -9.87 8.53
CA THR A 231 -0.90 -10.72 8.75
C THR A 231 0.03 -10.08 9.79
N ASN A 232 -0.41 -10.08 11.05
CA ASN A 232 0.08 -9.16 12.08
C ASN A 232 1.55 -9.38 12.46
N ASP A 233 2.39 -8.37 12.21
CA ASP A 233 3.75 -8.23 12.76
C ASP A 233 3.81 -7.30 13.98
N PHE A 234 2.66 -6.78 14.38
CA PHE A 234 2.43 -5.85 15.49
C PHE A 234 3.15 -4.52 15.34
N ILE A 235 3.45 -4.12 14.10
CA ILE A 235 4.03 -2.83 13.76
C ILE A 235 3.04 -2.08 12.87
N ASN A 236 2.50 -0.96 13.36
CA ASN A 236 1.67 -0.06 12.57
C ASN A 236 2.53 0.62 11.50
N ASN A 237 2.43 0.15 10.26
CA ASN A 237 3.31 0.56 9.16
C ASN A 237 2.56 0.84 7.83
N PRO A 238 1.47 1.63 7.84
CA PRO A 238 0.74 1.96 6.63
C PRO A 238 1.68 2.52 5.56
N THR A 239 1.70 1.86 4.40
CA THR A 239 2.65 2.14 3.33
C THR A 239 1.94 2.68 2.10
N THR A 240 2.55 3.65 1.42
CA THR A 240 2.02 4.22 0.18
C THR A 240 1.74 3.13 -0.84
N ILE A 241 0.61 3.25 -1.53
CA ILE A 241 0.31 2.36 -2.63
C ILE A 241 1.20 2.74 -3.81
N ASN A 242 2.16 1.87 -4.15
CA ASN A 242 3.17 2.16 -5.15
C ASN A 242 2.55 2.43 -6.53
N ALA A 243 3.03 3.48 -7.18
CA ALA A 243 2.86 3.64 -8.61
C ALA A 243 3.72 2.61 -9.36
N VAL A 244 3.16 1.98 -10.39
CA VAL A 244 3.88 1.02 -11.25
C VAL A 244 4.04 1.63 -12.63
N PHE A 245 5.23 2.18 -12.88
CA PHE A 245 5.65 2.79 -14.13
C PHE A 245 7.05 2.32 -14.53
N GLY A 246 7.39 2.39 -15.81
CA GLY A 246 8.77 2.20 -16.27
C GLY A 246 9.37 0.83 -15.94
N LEU A 247 8.52 -0.21 -15.82
CA LEU A 247 8.94 -1.56 -15.45
C LEU A 247 10.07 -2.12 -16.35
N PRO A 248 10.09 -1.91 -17.69
CA PRO A 248 11.22 -2.32 -18.51
C PRO A 248 12.55 -1.70 -18.07
N ALA A 249 12.58 -0.39 -17.81
CA ALA A 249 13.77 0.32 -17.34
C ALA A 249 14.21 -0.16 -15.96
N ARG A 250 13.25 -0.50 -15.09
CA ARG A 250 13.54 -1.09 -13.77
C ARG A 250 14.23 -2.45 -13.89
N LEU A 251 13.67 -3.35 -14.70
CA LEU A 251 14.22 -4.69 -14.90
C LEU A 251 15.62 -4.65 -15.56
N ALA A 252 15.92 -3.58 -16.30
CA ALA A 252 17.24 -3.36 -16.89
C ALA A 252 18.35 -3.02 -15.87
N ILE A 253 18.03 -2.67 -14.61
CA ILE A 253 19.01 -2.42 -13.55
C ILE A 253 19.82 -3.69 -13.19
N ARG A 254 19.28 -4.88 -13.50
CA ARG A 254 19.91 -6.18 -13.26
C ARG A 254 20.29 -6.43 -11.80
N THR A 255 19.34 -6.30 -10.90
CA THR A 255 19.51 -6.63 -9.48
C THR A 255 19.37 -8.14 -9.25
N TYR A 256 20.41 -8.78 -8.73
CA TYR A 256 20.43 -10.23 -8.46
C TYR A 256 20.35 -10.51 -6.97
N GLU A 257 19.56 -11.51 -6.61
CA GLU A 257 19.39 -11.98 -5.23
C GLU A 257 19.57 -13.49 -5.17
N VAL A 258 20.14 -13.97 -4.07
CA VAL A 258 20.21 -15.39 -3.75
C VAL A 258 18.86 -15.86 -3.23
N VAL A 259 18.37 -16.97 -3.75
CA VAL A 259 17.12 -17.61 -3.32
C VAL A 259 17.44 -19.03 -2.84
N SER A 260 16.58 -19.59 -1.99
CA SER A 260 16.76 -20.96 -1.48
C SER A 260 16.65 -21.99 -2.60
N SER A 261 17.19 -23.19 -2.40
CA SER A 261 17.06 -24.29 -3.35
C SER A 261 15.59 -24.65 -3.64
N ASP A 262 14.74 -24.56 -2.62
CA ASP A 262 13.30 -24.83 -2.73
C ASP A 262 12.60 -23.73 -3.54
N GLN A 263 12.95 -22.46 -3.30
CA GLN A 263 12.47 -21.35 -4.13
C GLN A 263 12.93 -21.51 -5.58
N ALA A 264 14.21 -21.84 -5.81
CA ALA A 264 14.72 -22.05 -7.16
C ALA A 264 14.01 -23.23 -7.87
N ALA A 265 13.78 -24.34 -7.16
CA ALA A 265 13.03 -25.48 -7.69
C ALA A 265 11.59 -25.11 -8.03
N PHE A 266 10.96 -24.34 -7.14
CA PHE A 266 9.62 -23.83 -7.33
C PHE A 266 9.53 -22.94 -8.59
N ILE A 267 10.42 -21.96 -8.69
CA ILE A 267 10.42 -20.96 -9.75
C ILE A 267 10.78 -21.57 -11.11
N ARG A 268 11.64 -22.61 -11.16
CA ARG A 268 11.88 -23.38 -12.40
C ARG A 268 10.58 -23.98 -12.97
N GLY A 269 9.65 -24.34 -12.10
CA GLY A 269 8.35 -24.86 -12.50
C GLY A 269 7.33 -23.78 -12.86
N MET A 270 7.68 -22.48 -12.78
CA MET A 270 6.74 -21.40 -13.08
C MET A 270 6.63 -21.10 -14.58
N VAL A 271 5.46 -20.59 -14.98
CA VAL A 271 5.16 -20.17 -16.36
C VAL A 271 5.75 -18.78 -16.68
N GLU A 272 6.99 -18.48 -16.28
CA GLU A 272 7.64 -17.17 -16.56
C GLU A 272 8.87 -17.33 -17.47
N PRO A 273 9.12 -16.40 -18.41
CA PRO A 273 10.36 -16.35 -19.18
C PRO A 273 11.52 -15.80 -18.32
N ILE A 274 11.97 -16.61 -17.36
CA ILE A 274 13.11 -16.28 -16.48
C ILE A 274 14.40 -16.79 -17.12
N PRO A 275 15.53 -16.07 -17.01
CA PRO A 275 16.86 -16.63 -17.26
C PRO A 275 17.12 -17.82 -16.31
N ARG A 276 16.83 -19.05 -16.78
CA ARG A 276 16.93 -20.28 -15.98
C ARG A 276 18.37 -20.65 -15.63
N ASP A 277 19.33 -20.07 -16.33
CA ASP A 277 20.77 -20.20 -16.08
C ASP A 277 21.15 -19.69 -14.69
N LEU A 278 20.57 -18.57 -14.24
CA LEU A 278 20.82 -18.01 -12.90
C LEU A 278 20.30 -18.93 -11.79
N LEU A 279 19.18 -19.62 -12.02
CA LEU A 279 18.63 -20.59 -11.06
C LEU A 279 19.47 -21.86 -10.90
N ASN A 280 20.44 -22.08 -11.79
CA ASN A 280 21.32 -23.24 -11.78
C ASN A 280 22.70 -22.93 -11.16
N THR A 281 22.96 -21.70 -10.71
CA THR A 281 24.18 -21.36 -9.98
C THR A 281 24.17 -21.97 -8.57
N SER A 282 25.33 -22.04 -7.93
CA SER A 282 25.48 -22.44 -6.52
C SER A 282 26.14 -21.30 -5.73
N PRO A 283 25.40 -20.56 -4.88
CA PRO A 283 23.97 -20.71 -4.59
C PRO A 283 23.06 -20.23 -5.75
N PRO A 284 21.78 -20.67 -5.83
CA PRO A 284 20.85 -20.23 -6.87
C PRO A 284 20.56 -18.73 -6.81
N GLN A 285 20.47 -18.09 -7.97
CA GLN A 285 20.22 -16.65 -8.08
C GLN A 285 18.99 -16.33 -8.92
N MET A 286 18.40 -15.17 -8.65
CA MET A 286 17.25 -14.64 -9.37
C MET A 286 17.46 -13.16 -9.71
N LEU A 287 17.08 -12.77 -10.93
CA LEU A 287 16.90 -11.37 -11.30
C LEU A 287 15.61 -10.83 -10.66
N THR A 288 15.70 -9.75 -9.90
CA THR A 288 14.54 -9.17 -9.19
C THR A 288 14.36 -7.67 -9.42
N ALA A 289 13.15 -7.22 -9.10
CA ALA A 289 12.81 -5.82 -8.85
C ALA A 289 12.24 -5.74 -7.43
N HIS A 290 12.71 -4.78 -6.63
CA HIS A 290 12.34 -4.68 -5.21
C HIS A 290 10.95 -4.02 -5.04
N GLY A 291 9.84 -4.73 -5.23
CA GLY A 291 8.50 -4.13 -5.25
C GLY A 291 8.13 -3.38 -3.96
N LEU A 292 8.30 -4.02 -2.80
CA LEU A 292 8.03 -3.44 -1.49
C LEU A 292 9.03 -2.33 -1.12
N MET A 293 8.66 -1.44 -0.19
CA MET A 293 9.51 -0.30 0.19
C MET A 293 10.80 -0.70 0.91
N ASP A 294 10.76 -1.80 1.67
CA ASP A 294 11.93 -2.48 2.26
C ASP A 294 12.66 -3.37 1.25
N GLY A 295 12.04 -3.64 0.10
CA GLY A 295 12.54 -4.57 -0.92
C GLY A 295 12.53 -6.02 -0.45
N ALA A 296 11.56 -6.42 0.39
CA ALA A 296 11.52 -7.78 0.91
C ALA A 296 11.01 -8.83 -0.10
N ASP A 297 10.20 -8.45 -1.08
CA ASP A 297 9.58 -9.33 -2.09
C ASP A 297 10.52 -9.76 -3.23
N SER A 298 11.79 -9.98 -2.90
CA SER A 298 12.90 -10.05 -3.85
C SER A 298 13.10 -11.43 -4.49
N VAL A 299 12.02 -12.03 -5.00
CA VAL A 299 11.98 -13.43 -5.48
C VAL A 299 11.64 -13.56 -6.97
N GLY A 300 11.97 -12.52 -7.75
CA GLY A 300 11.58 -12.38 -9.15
C GLY A 300 10.17 -11.80 -9.33
N LEU A 301 9.90 -11.27 -10.52
CA LEU A 301 8.72 -10.45 -10.74
C LEU A 301 7.40 -11.25 -10.71
N ALA A 302 7.31 -12.41 -11.36
CA ALA A 302 6.04 -13.16 -11.36
C ALA A 302 5.68 -13.66 -9.96
N LEU A 303 6.66 -14.14 -9.18
CA LEU A 303 6.38 -14.62 -7.83
C LEU A 303 6.01 -13.47 -6.88
N ALA A 304 6.69 -12.32 -7.00
CA ALA A 304 6.32 -11.10 -6.27
C ALA A 304 4.90 -10.61 -6.65
N ALA A 305 4.55 -10.64 -7.94
CA ALA A 305 3.22 -10.26 -8.41
C ALA A 305 2.13 -11.23 -7.92
N LEU A 306 2.39 -12.54 -7.94
CA LEU A 306 1.46 -13.56 -7.45
C LEU A 306 1.22 -13.40 -5.95
N ARG A 307 2.27 -13.11 -5.17
CA ARG A 307 2.17 -12.84 -3.72
C ARG A 307 1.13 -11.77 -3.41
N VAL A 308 0.94 -10.77 -4.27
CA VAL A 308 -0.09 -9.73 -4.06
C VAL A 308 -1.49 -10.35 -4.00
N TYR A 309 -1.79 -11.30 -4.88
CA TYR A 309 -3.08 -12.01 -4.88
C TYR A 309 -3.26 -12.89 -3.64
N CYS A 310 -2.19 -13.52 -3.14
CA CYS A 310 -2.23 -14.17 -1.83
C CYS A 310 -2.53 -13.14 -0.74
N ASN A 311 -1.75 -12.05 -0.66
CA ASN A 311 -1.84 -11.04 0.40
C ASN A 311 -3.20 -10.35 0.53
N ILE A 312 -3.94 -10.20 -0.56
CA ILE A 312 -5.31 -9.67 -0.53
C ILE A 312 -6.35 -10.73 -0.17
N GLY A 313 -5.98 -11.79 0.56
CA GLY A 313 -6.91 -12.83 1.02
C GLY A 313 -7.27 -13.87 -0.03
N GLY A 314 -6.55 -13.91 -1.16
CA GLY A 314 -6.62 -15.03 -2.09
C GLY A 314 -5.98 -16.27 -1.49
N ILE A 315 -5.91 -17.35 -2.27
CA ILE A 315 -5.08 -18.56 -2.10
C ILE A 315 -4.59 -18.80 -0.64
N ASP A 316 -5.15 -19.79 0.06
CA ASP A 316 -4.74 -20.19 1.42
C ASP A 316 -5.00 -19.13 2.54
N TYR A 317 -6.09 -18.36 2.40
CA TYR A 317 -6.54 -17.43 3.45
C TYR A 317 -6.81 -18.05 4.84
N PRO A 318 -7.12 -19.35 5.04
CA PRO A 318 -7.28 -19.89 6.39
C PRO A 318 -6.04 -19.68 7.28
N ARG A 319 -4.83 -19.65 6.70
CA ARG A 319 -3.61 -19.28 7.45
C ARG A 319 -3.64 -17.86 7.96
N PHE A 320 -4.27 -16.94 7.24
CA PHE A 320 -4.37 -15.54 7.66
C PHE A 320 -5.32 -15.42 8.85
N LEU A 321 -6.44 -16.13 8.81
CA LEU A 321 -7.35 -16.22 9.95
C LEU A 321 -6.68 -16.85 11.17
N ALA A 322 -5.88 -17.90 10.96
CA ALA A 322 -5.07 -18.51 12.01
C ALA A 322 -3.96 -17.58 12.53
N SER A 323 -3.62 -16.50 11.82
CA SER A 323 -2.65 -15.49 12.23
C SER A 323 -3.30 -14.25 12.89
N LEU A 324 -4.64 -14.19 12.97
CA LEU A 324 -5.32 -13.13 13.71
C LEU A 324 -4.89 -13.21 15.19
N PRO A 325 -4.56 -12.09 15.85
CA PRO A 325 -3.93 -12.15 17.15
C PRO A 325 -4.98 -12.44 18.23
N THR A 326 -5.13 -13.72 18.54
CA THR A 326 -5.97 -14.23 19.62
C THR A 326 -5.08 -14.86 20.69
N ALA A 327 -5.55 -14.95 21.92
CA ALA A 327 -4.80 -15.64 22.97
C ALA A 327 -4.55 -17.14 22.63
N ASP A 328 -5.37 -17.72 21.76
CA ASP A 328 -5.37 -19.14 21.44
C ASP A 328 -4.26 -19.56 20.46
N ASN A 329 -3.67 -18.64 19.69
CA ASN A 329 -2.62 -18.95 18.70
C ASN A 329 -1.21 -18.47 19.11
N ASP A 330 -1.04 -18.00 20.34
CA ASP A 330 0.21 -17.42 20.88
C ASP A 330 0.84 -16.36 19.94
N TYR A 331 0.05 -15.67 19.11
CA TYR A 331 0.49 -14.58 18.24
C TYR A 331 1.57 -14.97 17.22
N THR A 332 1.73 -16.26 16.92
CA THR A 332 2.70 -16.75 15.93
C THR A 332 2.11 -16.79 14.53
N GLN A 333 2.86 -16.35 13.53
CA GLN A 333 2.51 -16.55 12.14
C GLN A 333 2.85 -17.96 11.68
N GLN A 334 2.21 -18.41 10.59
CA GLN A 334 2.61 -19.61 9.88
C GLN A 334 3.10 -19.23 8.49
N PRO A 335 4.29 -19.71 8.07
CA PRO A 335 4.77 -19.54 6.71
C PRO A 335 3.76 -19.99 5.67
N PHE A 336 3.66 -19.20 4.60
CA PHE A 336 2.89 -19.59 3.43
C PHE A 336 3.56 -20.78 2.72
N ASP A 337 2.81 -21.86 2.55
CA ASP A 337 3.27 -23.08 1.90
C ASP A 337 2.98 -23.02 0.39
N ILE A 338 3.94 -22.48 -0.35
CA ILE A 338 3.86 -22.35 -1.80
C ILE A 338 3.78 -23.73 -2.48
N ALA A 339 4.46 -24.75 -1.94
CA ALA A 339 4.47 -26.09 -2.54
C ALA A 339 3.10 -26.75 -2.40
N ALA A 340 2.47 -26.68 -1.23
CA ALA A 340 1.11 -27.17 -1.03
C ALA A 340 0.09 -26.40 -1.88
N ALA A 341 0.21 -25.07 -1.97
CA ALA A 341 -0.67 -24.26 -2.79
C ALA A 341 -0.61 -24.65 -4.28
N LYS A 342 0.58 -24.91 -4.82
CA LYS A 342 0.78 -25.36 -6.21
C LYS A 342 0.37 -26.80 -6.44
N ALA A 343 0.57 -27.68 -5.46
CA ALA A 343 0.23 -29.11 -5.56
C ALA A 343 -1.28 -29.37 -5.59
N ASN A 344 -2.12 -28.40 -5.18
CA ASN A 344 -3.57 -28.52 -5.26
C ASN A 344 -4.07 -28.25 -6.70
N PRO A 345 -4.45 -29.29 -7.47
CA PRO A 345 -4.87 -29.11 -8.87
C PRO A 345 -6.21 -28.39 -9.02
N ASN A 346 -6.99 -28.30 -7.94
CA ASN A 346 -8.26 -27.56 -7.89
C ASN A 346 -8.09 -26.21 -7.16
N GLY A 347 -6.86 -25.81 -6.86
CA GLY A 347 -6.54 -24.62 -6.10
C GLY A 347 -6.53 -23.35 -6.95
N LEU A 348 -6.64 -22.20 -6.29
CA LEU A 348 -6.59 -20.89 -6.95
C LEU A 348 -5.18 -20.53 -7.45
N TRP A 349 -4.14 -21.23 -6.96
CA TRP A 349 -2.77 -21.08 -7.45
C TRP A 349 -2.68 -21.43 -8.94
N VAL A 350 -3.16 -22.60 -9.35
CA VAL A 350 -3.09 -23.07 -10.74
C VAL A 350 -3.91 -22.22 -11.71
N ALA A 351 -4.92 -21.49 -11.20
CA ALA A 351 -5.70 -20.53 -11.98
C ALA A 351 -5.06 -19.13 -12.05
N THR A 352 -4.24 -18.78 -11.06
CA THR A 352 -3.63 -17.45 -10.94
C THR A 352 -2.27 -17.39 -11.60
N GLU A 353 -1.40 -18.38 -11.38
CA GLU A 353 -0.02 -18.40 -11.88
C GLU A 353 0.07 -18.17 -13.41
N PRO A 354 -0.74 -18.83 -14.27
CA PRO A 354 -0.65 -18.65 -15.72
C PRO A 354 -0.99 -17.23 -16.20
N ARG A 355 -1.60 -16.39 -15.36
CA ARG A 355 -1.94 -15.00 -15.68
C ARG A 355 -0.78 -14.03 -15.47
N MET A 356 0.25 -14.41 -14.71
CA MET A 356 1.34 -13.50 -14.33
C MET A 356 2.14 -12.94 -15.52
N PRO A 357 2.47 -13.73 -16.58
CA PRO A 357 3.15 -13.17 -17.76
C PRO A 357 2.32 -12.11 -18.48
N ALA A 358 1.01 -12.34 -18.59
CA ALA A 358 0.09 -11.39 -19.20
C ALA A 358 -0.01 -10.11 -18.36
N LEU A 359 -0.13 -10.24 -17.03
CA LEU A 359 -0.10 -9.11 -16.10
C LEU A 359 1.20 -8.30 -16.23
N GLN A 360 2.35 -8.95 -16.26
CA GLN A 360 3.63 -8.30 -16.49
C GLN A 360 3.66 -7.56 -17.83
N ALA A 361 3.18 -8.16 -18.92
CA ALA A 361 3.12 -7.53 -20.23
C ALA A 361 2.25 -6.26 -20.24
N PHE A 362 1.15 -6.26 -19.48
CA PHE A 362 0.30 -5.09 -19.28
C PHE A 362 1.03 -4.01 -18.48
N LEU A 363 1.55 -4.33 -17.29
CA LEU A 363 2.26 -3.37 -16.43
C LEU A 363 3.49 -2.76 -17.12
N ALA A 364 4.20 -3.56 -17.93
CA ALA A 364 5.33 -3.10 -18.71
C ALA A 364 4.97 -2.12 -19.84
N SER A 365 3.70 -2.05 -20.23
CA SER A 365 3.22 -1.13 -21.26
C SER A 365 2.79 0.23 -20.74
N ILE A 366 2.68 0.42 -19.42
CA ILE A 366 2.18 1.67 -18.86
C ILE A 366 3.30 2.72 -18.83
N GLU A 367 3.06 3.83 -19.52
CA GLU A 367 3.96 4.98 -19.53
C GLU A 367 3.76 5.87 -18.30
N PRO A 368 4.83 6.51 -17.79
CA PRO A 368 4.73 7.55 -16.78
C PRO A 368 3.90 8.77 -17.21
N PRO A 369 3.15 9.39 -16.29
CA PRO A 369 2.50 10.66 -16.56
C PRO A 369 3.52 11.80 -16.59
N ARG A 370 3.77 12.39 -17.76
CA ARG A 370 4.63 13.58 -17.89
C ARG A 370 3.78 14.85 -17.72
N LEU A 371 4.15 15.75 -16.81
CA LEU A 371 3.45 17.03 -16.59
C LEU A 371 3.30 17.86 -17.87
N ALA A 372 4.27 17.79 -18.78
CA ALA A 372 4.22 18.45 -20.07
C ALA A 372 3.07 17.98 -20.98
N ARG A 373 2.54 16.77 -20.75
CA ARG A 373 1.39 16.20 -21.47
C ARG A 373 0.07 16.44 -20.74
N ALA A 374 0.09 16.95 -19.51
CA ALA A 374 -1.11 17.18 -18.72
C ALA A 374 -1.86 18.46 -19.17
N PRO A 375 -3.20 18.50 -19.07
CA PRO A 375 -3.98 19.67 -19.46
C PRO A 375 -3.59 20.88 -18.61
N GLY A 376 -3.19 21.96 -19.26
CA GLY A 376 -2.68 23.16 -18.58
C GLY A 376 -1.33 22.99 -17.86
N GLY A 377 -0.69 21.82 -17.97
CA GLY A 377 0.59 21.52 -17.29
C GLY A 377 1.75 22.44 -17.72
N GLY A 378 1.71 22.94 -18.96
CA GLY A 378 2.73 23.84 -19.51
C GLY A 378 2.95 25.12 -18.67
N ARG A 379 1.93 25.62 -17.97
CA ARG A 379 2.08 26.82 -17.10
C ARG A 379 3.04 26.58 -15.93
N PHE A 380 3.10 25.34 -15.43
CA PHE A 380 4.00 24.94 -14.34
C PHE A 380 5.43 24.67 -14.82
N LEU A 381 5.64 24.60 -16.13
CA LEU A 381 6.92 24.33 -16.80
C LEU A 381 7.48 25.56 -17.50
N SER A 382 7.03 26.76 -17.13
CA SER A 382 7.47 28.05 -17.68
C SER A 382 8.81 28.54 -17.12
N ASP A 383 9.50 27.72 -16.33
CA ASP A 383 10.82 28.06 -15.75
C ASP A 383 11.86 28.41 -16.84
N PRO A 384 12.73 29.42 -16.64
CA PRO A 384 13.76 29.77 -17.60
C PRO A 384 14.69 28.59 -17.94
N PRO A 385 15.10 28.39 -19.22
CA PRO A 385 15.98 27.28 -19.60
C PRO A 385 17.26 27.19 -18.78
N ALA A 386 17.87 28.33 -18.43
CA ALA A 386 19.07 28.38 -17.59
C ALA A 386 18.81 27.87 -16.16
N LEU A 387 17.60 28.10 -15.61
CA LEU A 387 17.21 27.60 -14.29
C LEU A 387 17.03 26.08 -14.33
N VAL A 388 16.38 25.56 -15.37
CA VAL A 388 16.21 24.10 -15.58
C VAL A 388 17.58 23.42 -15.77
N HIS A 389 18.46 24.01 -16.57
CA HIS A 389 19.83 23.53 -16.76
C HIS A 389 20.60 23.49 -15.44
N ARG A 390 20.48 24.54 -14.61
CA ARG A 390 21.06 24.52 -13.26
C ARG A 390 20.46 23.40 -12.40
N GLY A 391 19.15 23.19 -12.47
CA GLY A 391 18.46 22.11 -11.78
C GLY A 391 18.98 20.72 -12.15
N LYS A 392 19.21 20.47 -13.44
CA LYS A 392 19.86 19.25 -13.93
C LYS A 392 21.24 19.05 -13.29
N ILE A 393 22.08 20.08 -13.25
CA ILE A 393 23.41 20.00 -12.62
C ILE A 393 23.29 19.67 -11.12
N VAL A 394 22.39 20.36 -10.42
CA VAL A 394 22.16 20.11 -8.99
C VAL A 394 21.69 18.66 -8.76
N PHE A 395 20.74 18.18 -9.57
CA PHE A 395 20.27 16.80 -9.50
C PHE A 395 21.40 15.80 -9.75
N ALA A 396 22.23 16.03 -10.78
CA ALA A 396 23.38 15.16 -11.09
C ALA A 396 24.36 15.04 -9.92
N ARG A 397 24.61 16.14 -9.22
CA ARG A 397 25.59 16.21 -8.12
C ARG A 397 25.08 15.64 -6.80
N HIS A 398 23.77 15.69 -6.55
CA HIS A 398 23.22 15.44 -5.21
C HIS A 398 22.17 14.33 -5.15
N CYS A 399 21.53 13.97 -6.27
CA CYS A 399 20.36 13.10 -6.28
C CYS A 399 20.57 11.86 -7.15
N ALA A 400 21.19 12.02 -8.33
CA ALA A 400 21.28 10.99 -9.37
C ALA A 400 22.01 9.71 -8.94
N HIS A 401 22.82 9.76 -7.87
CA HIS A 401 23.50 8.57 -7.37
C HIS A 401 22.53 7.50 -6.85
N CYS A 402 21.44 7.90 -6.21
CA CYS A 402 20.39 6.98 -5.75
C CYS A 402 19.16 7.05 -6.67
N HIS A 403 18.78 8.24 -7.14
CA HIS A 403 17.56 8.46 -7.92
C HIS A 403 17.79 8.40 -9.44
N SER A 404 18.65 7.50 -9.91
CA SER A 404 18.76 7.18 -11.33
C SER A 404 19.18 5.74 -11.53
N SER A 405 18.61 5.07 -12.54
CA SER A 405 19.12 3.77 -13.01
C SER A 405 20.29 3.92 -14.00
N LYS A 406 20.53 5.14 -14.50
CA LYS A 406 21.63 5.46 -15.39
C LYS A 406 22.81 5.97 -14.57
N HIS A 407 23.89 5.19 -14.53
CA HIS A 407 25.11 5.55 -13.80
C HIS A 407 26.30 5.71 -14.75
N PRO A 408 27.27 6.60 -14.41
CA PRO A 408 28.59 6.60 -15.04
C PRO A 408 29.29 5.24 -14.92
N ASP A 409 30.32 5.04 -15.75
CA ASP A 409 31.19 3.87 -15.66
C ASP A 409 31.68 3.66 -14.21
N PRO A 410 31.41 2.50 -13.59
CA PRO A 410 31.82 2.21 -12.21
C PRO A 410 33.34 2.23 -12.01
N ASN A 411 34.13 2.11 -13.09
CA ASN A 411 35.59 2.16 -13.03
C ASN A 411 36.15 3.57 -12.77
N ILE A 412 35.34 4.63 -12.94
CA ILE A 412 35.76 6.00 -12.65
C ILE A 412 35.87 6.18 -11.13
N GLN A 413 37.07 6.06 -10.57
CA GLN A 413 37.30 6.20 -9.12
C GLN A 413 37.50 7.64 -8.66
N ASN A 414 38.00 8.52 -9.52
CA ASN A 414 38.23 9.92 -9.16
C ASN A 414 36.89 10.64 -8.90
N PRO A 415 36.66 11.23 -7.70
CA PRO A 415 35.39 11.85 -7.36
C PRO A 415 34.97 13.01 -8.27
N ASP A 416 35.91 13.83 -8.74
CA ASP A 416 35.63 14.96 -9.62
C ASP A 416 35.26 14.49 -11.03
N GLU A 417 35.94 13.46 -11.54
CA GLU A 417 35.59 12.83 -12.82
C GLU A 417 34.23 12.16 -12.76
N ARG A 418 33.94 11.45 -11.66
CA ARG A 418 32.63 10.82 -11.42
C ARG A 418 31.53 11.88 -11.36
N ARG A 419 31.76 12.99 -10.66
CA ARG A 419 30.84 14.14 -10.63
C ARG A 419 30.57 14.68 -12.03
N ARG A 420 31.62 14.96 -12.82
CA ARG A 420 31.49 15.43 -14.21
C ARG A 420 30.76 14.42 -15.10
N ALA A 421 30.96 13.12 -14.87
CA ALA A 421 30.29 12.07 -15.62
C ALA A 421 28.78 12.03 -15.34
N TYR A 422 28.36 12.17 -14.07
CA TYR A 422 26.95 12.34 -13.73
C TYR A 422 26.36 13.60 -14.40
N GLU A 423 27.07 14.73 -14.36
CA GLU A 423 26.60 15.96 -15.02
C GLU A 423 26.36 15.77 -16.52
N ARG A 424 27.31 15.14 -17.23
CA ARG A 424 27.13 14.82 -18.66
C ARG A 424 25.91 13.92 -18.90
N LEU A 425 25.74 12.92 -18.04
CA LEU A 425 24.65 11.95 -18.12
C LEU A 425 23.28 12.61 -17.92
N VAL A 426 23.12 13.49 -16.92
CA VAL A 426 21.84 14.17 -16.64
C VAL A 426 21.53 15.29 -17.64
N LEU A 427 22.57 15.93 -18.17
CA LEU A 427 22.41 16.98 -19.19
C LEU A 427 22.03 16.41 -20.57
N ALA A 428 22.28 15.13 -20.81
CA ALA A 428 21.94 14.47 -22.07
C ALA A 428 20.43 14.61 -22.39
N PRO A 429 20.04 14.84 -23.66
CA PRO A 429 18.64 14.99 -24.05
C PRO A 429 17.78 13.76 -23.73
N ASP A 430 18.37 12.57 -23.79
CA ASP A 430 17.77 11.26 -23.58
C ASP A 430 17.89 10.78 -22.12
N PHE A 431 18.31 11.63 -21.18
CA PHE A 431 18.50 11.24 -19.78
C PHE A 431 17.27 10.56 -19.16
N LEU A 432 16.07 11.00 -19.52
CA LEU A 432 14.80 10.47 -18.98
C LEU A 432 14.30 9.23 -19.74
N ASP A 433 14.84 8.93 -20.91
CA ASP A 433 14.43 7.77 -21.69
C ASP A 433 15.05 6.51 -21.07
N ASP A 434 14.26 5.47 -20.81
CA ASP A 434 14.70 4.24 -20.12
C ASP A 434 15.43 4.45 -18.78
N ASN A 435 15.08 5.53 -18.07
CA ASN A 435 15.59 5.81 -16.73
C ASN A 435 14.50 5.57 -15.69
N PHE A 436 14.70 4.60 -14.80
CA PHE A 436 13.75 4.30 -13.73
C PHE A 436 13.75 5.36 -12.62
N LEU A 437 14.69 6.32 -12.64
CA LEU A 437 14.86 7.36 -11.62
C LEU A 437 14.99 6.80 -10.19
N SER A 438 15.56 5.61 -10.08
CA SER A 438 15.98 4.93 -8.88
C SER A 438 17.02 3.88 -9.26
N ASP A 439 17.99 3.66 -8.37
CA ASP A 439 18.97 2.58 -8.45
C ASP A 439 18.42 1.25 -7.90
N ASP A 440 17.21 1.28 -7.34
CA ASP A 440 16.49 0.17 -6.70
C ASP A 440 17.27 -0.49 -5.54
N ARG A 441 18.32 0.16 -5.00
CA ARG A 441 19.17 -0.40 -3.94
C ARG A 441 18.59 -0.17 -2.56
N ARG A 442 18.84 -1.11 -1.66
CA ARG A 442 18.50 -1.02 -0.22
C ARG A 442 19.57 -0.22 0.52
N TYR A 443 19.16 0.81 1.24
CA TYR A 443 20.01 1.65 2.08
C TYR A 443 19.63 1.51 3.57
N PRO A 444 20.60 1.56 4.49
CA PRO A 444 20.35 1.41 5.91
C PRO A 444 19.74 2.68 6.53
N LEU A 445 18.73 2.53 7.38
CA LEU A 445 17.98 3.63 8.00
C LEU A 445 18.82 4.78 8.59
N PRO A 446 19.98 4.56 9.25
CA PRO A 446 20.79 5.67 9.74
C PRO A 446 21.26 6.64 8.64
N GLN A 447 21.32 6.18 7.38
CA GLN A 447 21.61 6.99 6.20
C GLN A 447 20.36 7.72 5.69
N ILE A 448 19.24 7.02 5.44
CA ILE A 448 18.04 7.63 4.83
C ILE A 448 17.12 8.35 5.82
N ARG A 449 17.16 7.99 7.11
CA ARG A 449 16.49 8.68 8.23
C ARG A 449 14.98 8.91 8.08
N THR A 450 14.31 8.10 7.27
CA THR A 450 12.85 8.05 7.21
C THR A 450 12.30 7.23 8.36
N ASN A 451 11.00 7.38 8.66
CA ASN A 451 10.37 6.67 9.77
C ASN A 451 10.64 5.15 9.70
N ALA A 452 11.00 4.56 10.83
CA ALA A 452 11.51 3.19 10.88
C ALA A 452 10.45 2.09 10.72
N ALA A 453 9.15 2.39 10.92
CA ALA A 453 8.12 1.37 11.10
C ALA A 453 8.08 0.33 9.98
N ARG A 454 8.00 0.75 8.71
CA ARG A 454 7.91 -0.20 7.59
C ARG A 454 9.18 -1.02 7.39
N ALA A 455 10.35 -0.45 7.64
CA ALA A 455 11.65 -1.14 7.57
C ALA A 455 11.88 -2.13 8.72
N LEU A 456 11.08 -2.07 9.79
CA LEU A 456 11.15 -3.01 10.91
C LEU A 456 10.17 -4.18 10.82
N ALA A 457 9.31 -4.18 9.79
CA ALA A 457 8.34 -5.25 9.53
C ALA A 457 9.00 -6.64 9.54
N THR A 458 8.30 -7.63 10.11
CA THR A 458 8.84 -8.98 10.27
C THR A 458 8.25 -10.00 9.32
N ASN A 459 7.14 -9.71 8.63
CA ASN A 459 6.40 -10.75 7.90
C ASN A 459 7.20 -11.51 6.83
N ALA A 460 8.29 -10.93 6.32
CA ALA A 460 9.14 -11.52 5.30
C ALA A 460 10.37 -12.27 5.85
N LEU A 461 10.51 -12.36 7.17
CA LEU A 461 11.61 -13.07 7.82
C LEU A 461 11.39 -14.59 7.76
N GLU A 462 12.45 -15.35 8.05
CA GLU A 462 12.35 -16.79 8.27
C GLU A 462 11.37 -17.10 9.41
N GLY A 463 10.53 -18.12 9.22
CA GLY A 463 9.47 -18.51 10.16
C GLY A 463 8.20 -17.67 10.05
N GLU A 464 8.21 -16.57 9.28
CA GLU A 464 7.08 -15.67 9.15
C GLU A 464 6.29 -15.92 7.86
N ILE A 465 5.07 -15.37 7.79
CA ILE A 465 4.09 -15.73 6.77
C ILE A 465 4.57 -15.57 5.32
N TRP A 466 5.41 -14.57 5.03
CA TRP A 466 5.93 -14.27 3.70
C TRP A 466 7.35 -14.77 3.46
N GLN A 467 7.92 -15.65 4.32
CA GLN A 467 9.29 -16.15 4.16
C GLN A 467 9.59 -16.72 2.77
N SER A 468 8.59 -17.39 2.17
CA SER A 468 8.70 -18.07 0.88
C SER A 468 8.73 -17.08 -0.28
N PHE A 469 8.38 -15.82 -0.03
CA PHE A 469 8.34 -14.72 -0.98
C PHE A 469 9.44 -13.67 -0.74
N SER A 470 10.44 -13.98 0.08
CA SER A 470 11.63 -13.16 0.28
C SER A 470 12.90 -13.93 -0.01
N SER A 471 13.93 -13.26 -0.50
CA SER A 471 15.22 -13.86 -0.86
C SER A 471 16.08 -14.15 0.37
N GLU A 472 17.05 -15.05 0.21
CA GLU A 472 18.09 -15.28 1.20
C GLU A 472 19.04 -14.09 1.30
N THR A 473 19.25 -13.35 0.20
CA THR A 473 20.00 -12.09 0.24
C THR A 473 19.32 -11.04 1.12
N TYR A 474 17.98 -10.92 1.10
CA TYR A 474 17.24 -10.04 2.01
C TYR A 474 17.35 -10.50 3.45
N LYS A 475 17.04 -11.77 3.73
CA LYS A 475 17.13 -12.36 5.08
C LYS A 475 18.55 -12.34 5.64
N GLY A 476 19.57 -12.34 4.78
CA GLY A 476 20.98 -12.26 5.15
C GLY A 476 21.52 -10.86 5.37
N LEU A 477 20.71 -9.79 5.21
CA LEU A 477 21.19 -8.43 5.44
C LEU A 477 21.65 -8.24 6.90
N PRO A 478 22.84 -7.64 7.13
CA PRO A 478 23.38 -7.44 8.45
C PRO A 478 22.54 -6.42 9.23
N PRO A 479 22.72 -6.31 10.57
CA PRO A 479 22.14 -5.21 11.34
C PRO A 479 22.42 -3.86 10.69
N ALA A 480 21.39 -3.04 10.50
CA ALA A 480 21.50 -1.73 9.82
C ALA A 480 22.16 -0.64 10.69
N GLY A 481 22.69 -1.01 11.87
CA GLY A 481 23.29 -0.11 12.84
C GLY A 481 22.28 0.39 13.88
N ARG A 482 22.47 1.63 14.35
CA ARG A 482 21.70 2.20 15.46
C ARG A 482 21.05 3.52 15.10
N LEU A 483 19.75 3.64 15.38
CA LEU A 483 19.06 4.92 15.38
C LEU A 483 19.37 5.66 16.68
N GLN A 484 19.81 6.91 16.56
CA GLN A 484 20.18 7.75 17.68
C GLN A 484 19.31 8.99 17.72
N ARG A 485 19.08 9.52 18.93
CA ARG A 485 18.37 10.78 19.14
C ARG A 485 16.92 10.77 18.65
N LEU A 486 16.27 9.60 18.65
CA LEU A 486 14.84 9.51 18.34
C LEU A 486 14.03 10.30 19.38
N PHE A 487 12.98 10.97 18.93
CA PHE A 487 12.15 11.78 19.80
C PHE A 487 11.38 10.90 20.79
N ASN A 488 11.53 11.20 22.08
CA ASN A 488 10.78 10.53 23.14
C ASN A 488 9.55 11.37 23.51
N PRO A 489 8.32 10.93 23.17
CA PRO A 489 7.11 11.71 23.43
C PRO A 489 6.71 11.74 24.91
N LEU A 490 7.24 10.84 25.75
CA LEU A 490 6.96 10.79 27.19
C LEU A 490 7.99 11.57 28.02
N ALA A 491 9.22 11.71 27.49
CA ALA A 491 10.29 12.47 28.13
C ALA A 491 11.18 13.15 27.07
N PRO A 492 10.78 14.33 26.53
CA PRO A 492 11.49 14.99 25.43
C PRO A 492 12.98 15.29 25.66
N SER A 493 13.42 15.40 26.92
CA SER A 493 14.82 15.58 27.30
C SER A 493 15.66 14.30 27.28
N ARG A 494 15.04 13.13 27.14
CA ARG A 494 15.66 11.80 27.18
C ARG A 494 15.40 11.08 25.84
N PRO A 495 16.17 11.41 24.79
CA PRO A 495 15.98 10.79 23.49
C PRO A 495 16.19 9.27 23.52
N ILE A 496 15.54 8.58 22.59
CA ILE A 496 15.62 7.13 22.45
C ILE A 496 16.81 6.77 21.54
N SER A 497 17.50 5.70 21.90
CA SER A 497 18.40 4.97 21.00
C SER A 497 17.80 3.59 20.74
N PHE A 498 17.86 3.14 19.50
CA PHE A 498 17.26 1.87 19.08
C PHE A 498 18.22 1.13 18.14
N GLU A 499 18.54 -0.11 18.50
CA GLU A 499 19.36 -1.00 17.66
C GLU A 499 18.50 -1.60 16.56
N LEU A 500 18.93 -1.47 15.31
CA LEU A 500 18.23 -2.06 14.17
C LEU A 500 18.64 -3.52 14.02
N PRO A 501 17.71 -4.48 14.14
CA PRO A 501 18.06 -5.89 14.07
C PRO A 501 18.57 -6.30 12.68
N ALA A 502 19.26 -7.44 12.61
CA ALA A 502 19.56 -8.13 11.34
C ALA A 502 18.29 -8.73 10.70
N GLY A 503 18.47 -9.39 9.55
CA GLY A 503 17.44 -10.22 8.94
C GLY A 503 16.71 -9.55 7.78
N GLY A 504 17.24 -8.46 7.23
CA GLY A 504 16.51 -7.64 6.25
C GLY A 504 15.85 -6.40 6.85
N ARG A 505 15.80 -6.30 8.19
CA ARG A 505 15.25 -5.15 8.90
C ARG A 505 16.19 -3.95 8.90
N GLY A 506 15.59 -2.76 8.92
CA GLY A 506 16.30 -1.48 8.99
C GLY A 506 16.78 -0.94 7.65
N TYR A 507 16.21 -1.42 6.54
CA TYR A 507 16.55 -0.97 5.19
C TYR A 507 15.32 -0.47 4.42
N TYR A 508 15.53 0.53 3.57
CA TYR A 508 14.57 0.93 2.54
C TYR A 508 15.25 0.93 1.18
N ARG A 509 14.55 0.51 0.14
CA ARG A 509 14.99 0.76 -1.23
C ARG A 509 14.79 2.22 -1.64
N THR A 510 15.56 2.69 -2.60
CA THR A 510 15.33 4.01 -3.19
C THR A 510 13.99 4.06 -3.94
N SER A 511 13.10 4.98 -3.58
CA SER A 511 11.86 5.22 -4.35
C SER A 511 12.16 5.90 -5.68
N SER A 512 11.45 5.48 -6.74
CA SER A 512 11.51 6.14 -8.05
C SER A 512 10.93 7.56 -7.98
N LEU A 513 11.55 8.50 -8.70
CA LEU A 513 11.02 9.86 -8.87
C LEU A 513 10.14 10.03 -10.12
N ILE A 514 9.90 8.96 -10.87
CA ILE A 514 9.05 8.99 -12.06
C ILE A 514 7.67 9.54 -11.69
N GLY A 515 7.25 10.61 -12.38
CA GLY A 515 5.93 11.19 -12.18
C GLY A 515 5.70 11.78 -10.79
N MET A 516 6.77 12.14 -10.06
CA MET A 516 6.67 12.65 -8.68
C MET A 516 5.75 13.88 -8.52
N TRP A 517 5.47 14.60 -9.60
CA TRP A 517 4.52 15.71 -9.64
C TRP A 517 3.07 15.26 -9.39
N ALA A 518 2.73 14.01 -9.72
CA ALA A 518 1.38 13.47 -9.63
C ALA A 518 1.15 12.55 -8.44
N THR A 519 2.21 12.12 -7.74
CA THR A 519 2.18 11.06 -6.72
C THR A 519 2.50 11.55 -5.30
N ALA A 520 2.54 12.87 -5.08
CA ALA A 520 2.60 13.42 -3.73
C ALA A 520 1.36 13.02 -2.90
N PRO A 521 1.46 12.90 -1.55
CA PRO A 521 2.62 13.16 -0.70
C PRO A 521 3.80 12.18 -0.86
N TYR A 522 4.90 12.42 -0.13
CA TYR A 522 6.13 11.61 -0.26
C TYR A 522 6.47 10.82 1.01
N LEU A 523 7.53 10.01 0.86
CA LEU A 523 7.99 8.98 1.79
C LEU A 523 7.10 7.75 1.80
N HIS A 524 7.59 6.65 2.40
CA HIS A 524 6.90 5.37 2.40
C HIS A 524 5.53 5.40 3.10
N ASN A 525 5.22 6.42 3.91
CA ASN A 525 4.00 6.57 4.70
C ASN A 525 3.16 7.80 4.29
N ASN A 526 3.46 8.48 3.16
CA ASN A 526 2.79 9.72 2.74
C ASN A 526 2.83 10.88 3.77
N ALA A 527 3.76 10.87 4.73
CA ALA A 527 3.81 11.89 5.77
C ALA A 527 4.44 13.21 5.31
N LEU A 528 5.23 13.22 4.22
CA LEU A 528 5.91 14.42 3.73
C LEU A 528 5.10 15.13 2.64
N GLY A 529 4.19 16.01 3.08
CA GLY A 529 3.34 16.77 2.16
C GLY A 529 1.94 16.96 2.74
N PHE A 530 0.94 16.99 1.86
CA PHE A 530 -0.48 16.87 2.17
C PHE A 530 -1.23 16.44 0.90
N THR A 531 -2.38 15.78 1.06
CA THR A 531 -3.28 15.42 -0.04
C THR A 531 -4.34 16.52 -0.19
N THR A 532 -4.64 16.93 -1.41
CA THR A 532 -5.65 17.98 -1.69
C THR A 532 -7.06 17.45 -1.85
N LEU A 533 -7.25 16.12 -1.95
CA LEU A 533 -8.48 15.48 -2.45
C LEU A 533 -8.98 16.06 -3.79
N ASP A 534 -8.13 16.79 -4.51
CA ASP A 534 -8.40 17.34 -5.82
C ASP A 534 -7.51 16.61 -6.84
N PRO A 535 -8.09 15.78 -7.73
CA PRO A 535 -7.34 15.03 -8.72
C PRO A 535 -6.90 15.86 -9.92
N SER A 536 -7.29 17.14 -10.00
CA SER A 536 -6.89 18.04 -11.07
C SER A 536 -5.38 18.25 -11.12
N VAL A 537 -4.88 18.77 -12.24
CA VAL A 537 -3.47 19.15 -12.37
C VAL A 537 -3.09 20.22 -11.34
N GLU A 538 -4.01 21.13 -11.00
CA GLU A 538 -3.78 22.14 -9.96
C GLU A 538 -3.63 21.50 -8.58
N GLY A 539 -4.59 20.66 -8.16
CA GLY A 539 -4.56 19.97 -6.88
C GLY A 539 -3.30 19.10 -6.70
N ARG A 540 -2.84 18.43 -7.76
CA ARG A 540 -1.60 17.65 -7.74
C ARG A 540 -0.36 18.52 -7.65
N MET A 541 -0.32 19.64 -8.38
CA MET A 541 0.81 20.57 -8.30
C MET A 541 0.90 21.26 -6.94
N GLN A 542 -0.23 21.54 -6.28
CA GLN A 542 -0.26 22.01 -4.90
C GLN A 542 0.33 20.97 -3.93
N ALA A 543 -0.05 19.70 -4.08
CA ALA A 543 0.51 18.61 -3.28
C ALA A 543 2.03 18.42 -3.54
N PHE A 544 2.47 18.44 -4.81
CA PHE A 544 3.88 18.42 -5.20
C PHE A 544 4.64 19.58 -4.57
N ASP A 545 4.17 20.82 -4.73
CA ASP A 545 4.84 22.01 -4.19
C ASP A 545 4.93 21.95 -2.66
N GLY A 546 3.87 21.47 -1.99
CA GLY A 546 3.85 21.24 -0.55
C GLY A 546 4.87 20.19 -0.09
N GLY A 547 4.93 19.04 -0.77
CA GLY A 547 5.86 17.96 -0.45
C GLY A 547 7.31 18.31 -0.77
N VAL A 548 7.59 18.83 -1.96
CA VAL A 548 8.96 19.09 -2.44
C VAL A 548 9.62 20.23 -1.68
N ARG A 549 8.84 21.22 -1.22
CA ARG A 549 9.36 22.26 -0.31
C ARG A 549 9.73 21.70 1.05
N LYS A 550 8.88 20.84 1.64
CA LYS A 550 9.22 20.15 2.89
C LYS A 550 10.42 19.20 2.73
N LEU A 551 10.61 18.62 1.55
CA LEU A 551 11.79 17.82 1.22
C LEU A 551 13.08 18.67 1.30
N LEU A 552 13.12 19.82 0.62
CA LEU A 552 14.32 20.66 0.49
C LEU A 552 14.52 21.69 1.62
N TRP A 553 13.47 21.99 2.39
CA TRP A 553 13.52 22.84 3.59
C TRP A 553 12.93 22.10 4.79
N PRO A 554 13.72 21.25 5.49
CA PRO A 554 13.25 20.46 6.62
C PRO A 554 12.62 21.29 7.74
N ARG A 555 13.02 22.57 7.89
CA ARG A 555 12.38 23.51 8.83
C ARG A 555 10.88 23.76 8.58
N GLN A 556 10.37 23.40 7.40
CA GLN A 556 8.94 23.48 7.04
C GLN A 556 8.18 22.18 7.33
N ARG A 557 8.89 21.10 7.68
CA ARG A 557 8.28 19.84 8.13
C ARG A 557 7.58 20.07 9.48
N LEU A 558 6.60 19.23 9.79
CA LEU A 558 5.92 19.24 11.08
C LEU A 558 6.86 18.75 12.19
N GLY A 559 7.79 17.83 11.89
CA GLY A 559 8.73 17.29 12.86
C GLY A 559 8.00 16.67 14.05
N ARG A 560 8.22 17.16 15.27
CA ARG A 560 7.52 16.61 16.46
C ARG A 560 5.99 16.76 16.40
N ALA A 561 5.47 17.68 15.58
CA ALA A 561 4.04 17.82 15.37
C ALA A 561 3.45 16.75 14.43
N SER A 562 4.27 15.97 13.72
CA SER A 562 3.79 14.82 12.94
C SER A 562 3.55 13.57 13.78
N VAL A 563 3.90 13.58 15.07
CA VAL A 563 3.56 12.46 15.98
C VAL A 563 2.05 12.30 16.04
N GLN A 564 1.57 11.17 15.54
CA GLN A 564 0.17 10.78 15.55
C GLN A 564 -0.31 10.56 16.99
N ARG A 565 -1.45 11.15 17.36
CA ARG A 565 -1.97 11.13 18.74
C ARG A 565 -3.48 10.90 18.78
N THR A 566 -3.96 10.28 19.86
CA THR A 566 -5.38 10.21 20.15
C THR A 566 -5.96 11.61 20.31
N ILE A 567 -7.13 11.86 19.72
CA ILE A 567 -7.80 13.18 19.78
C ILE A 567 -8.67 13.36 21.03
N SER A 568 -9.07 12.25 21.66
CA SER A 568 -9.88 12.18 22.86
C SER A 568 -9.44 10.99 23.71
N SER A 569 -9.86 10.94 24.98
CA SER A 569 -9.68 9.73 25.78
C SER A 569 -10.46 8.57 25.15
N SER A 570 -9.88 7.38 25.20
CA SER A 570 -10.43 6.16 24.61
C SER A 570 -10.09 4.94 25.45
N ILE A 571 -10.56 3.77 25.04
CA ILE A 571 -10.29 2.47 25.65
C ILE A 571 -9.41 1.67 24.71
N LEU A 572 -8.37 1.02 25.23
CA LEU A 572 -7.60 0.04 24.47
C LEU A 572 -8.46 -1.21 24.27
N THR A 573 -8.60 -1.63 23.01
CA THR A 573 -9.35 -2.83 22.64
C THR A 573 -8.45 -3.84 21.95
N ASP A 574 -8.87 -5.09 21.94
CA ASP A 574 -8.35 -6.07 21.00
C ASP A 574 -8.81 -5.74 19.54
N PRO A 575 -8.34 -6.47 18.51
CA PRO A 575 -8.76 -6.22 17.13
C PRO A 575 -10.26 -6.45 16.86
N LEU A 576 -10.94 -7.19 17.74
CA LEU A 576 -12.39 -7.45 17.67
C LEU A 576 -13.20 -6.42 18.48
N GLY A 577 -12.55 -5.35 18.96
CA GLY A 577 -13.18 -4.28 19.73
C GLY A 577 -13.47 -4.63 21.19
N GLU A 578 -13.01 -5.78 21.72
CA GLU A 578 -13.20 -6.10 23.14
C GLU A 578 -12.28 -5.25 24.02
N PRO A 579 -12.79 -4.58 25.06
CA PRO A 579 -11.97 -3.81 25.99
C PRO A 579 -10.90 -4.67 26.66
N ILE A 580 -9.65 -4.20 26.62
CA ILE A 580 -8.58 -4.74 27.46
C ILE A 580 -8.83 -4.30 28.89
N LEU A 581 -8.87 -5.25 29.82
CA LEU A 581 -9.19 -5.00 31.23
C LEU A 581 -7.93 -4.96 32.11
N VAL A 582 -7.92 -4.02 33.05
CA VAL A 582 -6.90 -3.88 34.10
C VAL A 582 -7.45 -4.42 35.42
N PRO A 583 -6.81 -5.40 36.06
CA PRO A 583 -7.17 -5.87 37.39
C PRO A 583 -6.70 -4.87 38.46
N LEU A 584 -7.58 -4.53 39.39
CA LEU A 584 -7.27 -3.69 40.55
C LEU A 584 -7.03 -4.53 41.81
N PRO A 585 -6.28 -4.02 42.81
CA PRO A 585 -6.02 -4.75 44.07
C PRO A 585 -7.28 -5.13 44.85
N ASP A 586 -8.38 -4.40 44.66
CA ASP A 586 -9.69 -4.65 45.30
C ASP A 586 -10.53 -5.72 44.58
N GLY A 587 -9.97 -6.39 43.56
CA GLY A 587 -10.62 -7.43 42.79
C GLY A 587 -11.48 -6.93 41.61
N ARG A 588 -11.69 -5.61 41.48
CA ARG A 588 -12.41 -5.05 40.33
C ARG A 588 -11.56 -5.13 39.06
N ARG A 589 -12.23 -5.10 37.91
CA ARG A 589 -11.62 -4.96 36.57
C ARG A 589 -12.17 -3.72 35.91
N ILE A 590 -11.28 -2.85 35.46
CA ILE A 590 -11.65 -1.61 34.76
C ILE A 590 -11.09 -1.65 33.33
N PRO A 591 -11.73 -0.98 32.35
CA PRO A 591 -11.14 -0.83 31.03
C PRO A 591 -9.77 -0.12 31.09
N PHE A 592 -8.85 -0.52 30.21
CA PHE A 592 -7.58 0.18 30.02
C PHE A 592 -7.87 1.51 29.33
N GLU A 593 -7.89 2.59 30.09
CA GLU A 593 -8.08 3.94 29.54
C GLU A 593 -6.79 4.46 28.89
N VAL A 594 -6.94 4.98 27.67
CA VAL A 594 -5.89 5.67 26.92
C VAL A 594 -6.21 7.17 26.96
N PRO A 595 -5.39 8.00 27.62
CA PRO A 595 -5.63 9.44 27.69
C PRO A 595 -5.62 10.12 26.31
N ALA A 596 -6.33 11.24 26.18
CA ALA A 596 -6.19 12.13 25.02
C ALA A 596 -4.73 12.59 24.84
N GLY A 597 -4.30 12.75 23.58
CA GLY A 597 -2.94 13.16 23.24
C GLY A 597 -1.89 12.04 23.35
N THR A 598 -2.29 10.80 23.64
CA THR A 598 -1.38 9.64 23.68
C THR A 598 -0.84 9.35 22.28
N PRO A 599 0.48 9.21 22.09
CA PRO A 599 1.05 8.81 20.80
C PRO A 599 0.50 7.45 20.36
N ILE A 600 -0.06 7.37 19.16
CA ILE A 600 -0.74 6.17 18.65
C ILE A 600 0.26 5.01 18.56
N ASN A 601 1.42 5.24 17.95
CA ASN A 601 2.45 4.21 17.77
C ASN A 601 3.06 3.70 19.08
N LEU A 602 2.75 4.31 20.23
CA LEU A 602 3.17 3.79 21.53
C LEU A 602 2.51 2.45 21.87
N LEU A 603 1.22 2.33 21.51
CA LEU A 603 0.40 1.14 21.74
C LEU A 603 0.20 0.34 20.46
N ALA A 604 0.19 0.99 19.28
CA ALA A 604 0.02 0.30 18.00
C ALA A 604 1.26 -0.51 17.57
N ASN A 605 2.43 -0.23 18.16
CA ASN A 605 3.67 -1.00 17.95
C ASN A 605 4.02 -1.87 19.17
N LEU A 606 3.01 -2.37 19.89
CA LEU A 606 3.18 -3.23 21.06
C LEU A 606 2.80 -4.67 20.70
N HIS A 607 3.71 -5.61 20.95
CA HIS A 607 3.39 -7.02 20.80
C HIS A 607 2.38 -7.47 21.88
N PRO A 608 1.33 -8.25 21.56
CA PRO A 608 0.35 -8.68 22.57
C PRO A 608 0.94 -9.47 23.74
N ARG A 609 2.02 -10.24 23.52
CA ARG A 609 2.79 -10.93 24.59
C ARG A 609 3.36 -9.97 25.64
N ASP A 610 3.56 -8.69 25.30
CA ASP A 610 4.04 -7.66 26.21
C ASP A 610 2.93 -6.95 26.99
N LEU A 611 1.68 -7.10 26.54
CA LEU A 611 0.51 -6.45 27.13
C LEU A 611 0.31 -6.78 28.63
N PRO A 612 0.54 -8.01 29.13
CA PRO A 612 0.44 -8.29 30.57
C PRO A 612 1.34 -7.41 31.43
N ALA A 613 2.57 -7.11 30.97
CA ALA A 613 3.48 -6.24 31.71
C ALA A 613 2.98 -4.79 31.73
N VAL A 614 2.43 -4.33 30.60
CA VAL A 614 1.83 -2.98 30.46
C VAL A 614 0.58 -2.84 31.32
N ILE A 615 -0.29 -3.84 31.36
CA ILE A 615 -1.46 -3.91 32.24
C ILE A 615 -1.04 -3.89 33.71
N ALA A 616 -0.03 -4.67 34.08
CA ALA A 616 0.48 -4.70 35.45
C ALA A 616 1.09 -3.34 35.86
N ALA A 617 1.75 -2.64 34.94
CA ALA A 617 2.23 -1.28 35.17
C ALA A 617 1.07 -0.29 35.36
N TYR A 618 0.00 -0.43 34.56
CA TYR A 618 -1.23 0.34 34.75
C TYR A 618 -1.81 0.13 36.15
N ALA A 619 -1.98 -1.12 36.58
CA ALA A 619 -2.56 -1.43 37.89
C ALA A 619 -1.78 -0.81 39.06
N ARG A 620 -0.45 -0.65 38.92
CA ARG A 620 0.42 -0.07 39.95
C ARG A 620 0.50 1.45 39.94
N GLY A 621 0.45 2.07 38.75
CA GLY A 621 0.80 3.49 38.58
C GLY A 621 -0.04 4.25 37.56
N GLY A 622 -1.19 3.70 37.16
CA GLY A 622 -2.12 4.29 36.22
C GLY A 622 -1.61 4.37 34.78
N PRO A 623 -2.31 5.13 33.91
CA PRO A 623 -1.97 5.24 32.49
C PRO A 623 -0.52 5.63 32.22
N GLN A 624 0.06 6.58 32.96
CA GLN A 624 1.42 7.05 32.72
C GLN A 624 2.47 5.94 32.92
N ALA A 625 2.31 5.11 33.96
CA ALA A 625 3.20 3.97 34.18
C ALA A 625 3.06 2.91 33.08
N ALA A 626 1.84 2.68 32.60
CA ALA A 626 1.57 1.79 31.48
C ALA A 626 2.23 2.28 30.18
N LEU A 627 2.08 3.57 29.85
CA LEU A 627 2.71 4.17 28.66
C LEU A 627 4.25 4.09 28.74
N ALA A 628 4.85 4.31 29.92
CA ALA A 628 6.29 4.16 30.10
C ALA A 628 6.77 2.69 29.97
N GLU A 629 5.96 1.71 30.37
CA GLU A 629 6.24 0.29 30.12
C GLU A 629 6.08 -0.05 28.63
N ALA A 630 5.04 0.44 27.96
CA ALA A 630 4.80 0.24 26.53
C ALA A 630 5.96 0.79 25.70
N LEU A 631 6.49 1.98 26.04
CA LEU A 631 7.65 2.55 25.36
C LEU A 631 8.90 1.65 25.44
N ARG A 632 9.13 0.99 26.58
CA ARG A 632 10.29 0.09 26.77
C ARG A 632 10.19 -1.18 25.92
N ARG A 633 8.99 -1.54 25.49
CA ARG A 633 8.67 -2.76 24.73
C ARG A 633 8.23 -2.45 23.29
N ASN A 634 8.36 -1.20 22.88
CA ASN A 634 7.86 -0.75 21.59
C ASN A 634 8.72 -1.32 20.46
N LEU A 635 8.08 -1.96 19.48
CA LEU A 635 8.74 -2.62 18.35
C LEU A 635 9.35 -1.64 17.34
N SER A 636 8.86 -0.39 17.30
CA SER A 636 9.37 0.68 16.45
C SER A 636 9.21 2.04 17.15
N PRO A 637 10.16 2.43 18.01
CA PRO A 637 10.06 3.63 18.84
C PRO A 637 10.47 4.91 18.07
N ASP A 638 10.02 5.02 16.82
CA ASP A 638 10.20 6.18 15.95
C ASP A 638 8.85 6.85 15.67
N PHE A 639 8.58 7.94 16.41
CA PHE A 639 7.26 8.56 16.45
C PHE A 639 7.09 9.73 15.48
N VAL A 640 8.17 10.22 14.88
CA VAL A 640 8.12 11.35 13.94
C VAL A 640 7.89 10.78 12.55
N GLU A 641 6.76 11.13 11.93
CA GLU A 641 6.30 10.48 10.70
C GLU A 641 6.95 11.07 9.45
N ASP A 642 7.21 12.38 9.44
CA ASP A 642 7.60 13.15 8.25
C ASP A 642 9.10 13.44 8.13
N HIS A 643 9.93 12.82 8.96
CA HIS A 643 11.38 12.90 8.81
C HIS A 643 11.89 11.98 7.69
N GLY A 644 13.09 12.25 7.22
CA GLY A 644 13.68 11.62 6.05
C GLY A 644 15.02 12.26 5.75
N HIS A 645 15.71 11.78 4.72
CA HIS A 645 17.06 12.22 4.43
C HIS A 645 17.12 13.75 4.24
N GLU A 646 18.28 14.31 4.56
CA GLU A 646 18.55 15.74 4.43
C GLU A 646 19.48 16.02 3.24
N PHE A 647 19.60 15.08 2.30
CA PHE A 647 20.33 15.33 1.04
C PHE A 647 19.72 16.52 0.30
N GLY A 648 20.57 17.50 -0.04
CA GLY A 648 20.17 18.72 -0.74
C GLY A 648 19.64 19.85 0.16
N THR A 649 19.52 19.67 1.48
CA THR A 649 18.97 20.69 2.38
C THR A 649 19.95 21.85 2.63
N GLU A 650 21.25 21.59 2.52
CA GLU A 650 22.33 22.59 2.62
C GLU A 650 22.52 23.41 1.33
N LEU A 651 21.79 23.09 0.26
CA LEU A 651 21.87 23.85 -0.98
C LEU A 651 21.39 25.30 -0.78
N PRO A 652 22.01 26.28 -1.44
CA PRO A 652 21.46 27.63 -1.51
C PRO A 652 20.03 27.62 -2.07
N ASP A 653 19.18 28.54 -1.62
CA ASP A 653 17.76 28.58 -2.05
C ASP A 653 17.63 28.66 -3.58
N ARG A 654 18.53 29.38 -4.27
CA ARG A 654 18.59 29.42 -5.73
C ARG A 654 18.73 28.02 -6.37
N ASP A 655 19.57 27.17 -5.80
CA ASP A 655 19.80 25.81 -6.30
C ASP A 655 18.64 24.88 -5.97
N LYS A 656 17.98 25.08 -4.82
CA LYS A 656 16.75 24.37 -4.48
C LYS A 656 15.63 24.69 -5.46
N TRP A 657 15.43 25.97 -5.80
CA TRP A 657 14.46 26.37 -6.82
C TRP A 657 14.81 25.83 -8.20
N ALA A 658 16.09 25.84 -8.57
CA ALA A 658 16.55 25.22 -9.81
C ALA A 658 16.26 23.72 -9.84
N LEU A 659 16.54 23.01 -8.75
CA LEU A 659 16.23 21.59 -8.60
C LEU A 659 14.74 21.33 -8.74
N ILE A 660 13.87 22.08 -8.05
CA ILE A 660 12.41 21.96 -8.19
C ILE A 660 11.97 22.12 -9.64
N ALA A 661 12.51 23.11 -10.36
CA ALA A 661 12.21 23.29 -11.78
C ALA A 661 12.52 22.01 -12.58
N PHE A 662 13.65 21.34 -12.32
CA PHE A 662 13.93 20.06 -12.98
C PHE A 662 13.02 18.92 -12.50
N LEU A 663 12.75 18.81 -11.20
CA LEU A 663 11.92 17.75 -10.61
C LEU A 663 10.49 17.71 -11.18
N LYS A 664 9.90 18.86 -11.55
CA LYS A 664 8.60 18.93 -12.24
C LYS A 664 8.55 18.20 -13.59
N ARG A 665 9.71 17.88 -14.16
CA ARG A 665 9.86 17.29 -15.50
C ARG A 665 10.17 15.78 -15.47
N LEU A 666 10.28 15.20 -14.28
CA LEU A 666 10.56 13.79 -14.04
C LEU A 666 9.32 12.89 -14.17
#